data_AF-A0A952CAF9-F1
#
_entry.id   AF-A0A952CAF9-F1
#
_cell.length_a   1.000
_cell.length_b   1.000
_cell.length_c   1.000
_cell.angle_alpha   90.00
_cell.angle_beta   90.00
_cell.angle_gamma   90.00
#
_symmetry.space_group_name_H-M   'P 1'
#
loop_
_entity.id
_entity.type
_entity.pdbx_description
1 polymer ?
#
loop_
_entity_poly.entity_id
_entity_poly.type
_entity_poly.pdbx_seq_one_letter_code
_entity_poly.pdbx_strand_id
1 'polypeptide(L)'
;MNPTPSFFGAARLPGCTIPLSLLFAAAAHAAAPGGNFSISDLGLELVHIAPGTFQMGTAAEGGADERPVTEVTLTRAYWLGKTEVTQAQWRAVMHASPAYFQGNDHPVERVSWHEALEFCRRLTERERAAGRLPAGHVFTLPTEAQWEFACRAGTTGPHAGDVANMAWINTNSGGRTHPVAQKQPNAWGLHDMHGNVWEWCLDRYGNYPGGRVSDPTGAEAGAGRVYRGGRWGNSANFARAAYRLSALPEHRGVSLGLRVALVAADSAESPTAARPTALPFGVTVSARTLQQLSADLDYPVRQVVIDGEVWMIFVPGRQAYKGIAPVLRYKGPDLEHLERQPDGTGDFSGGSAHLGCGMWWDKETRTLYGLLHTEYDLDHPPGQGWTAKKTRLAISRDLGLTWTLVGDILTRALPETKDYVGDNFEAGPADFDFYVDERGGYFYVTSWNSFVPKNGPINGFLMFSEVARCAIADKMAPGKWFKFRDGQWAEPGLGGKASRVGMDRRGLYGNTIYSEHLGLYLRIGINIGVTDDRGMPPMGFRDHSIYVSVCTDLARQDWSPAAKLLDDPDNTLFGFTLTDAEGRAGESVGRKLRVYNYWLGGSRVLDVTLDRDGRLPVVEFPPHGAYDYLPNPASGDRLESRVTMILGADDPGVKYRGNGWFTEEHKHYYQGRARVTAVADQEIEHEFHGIEIYWRAVFAPDAGKADIYLDGVYQETVDLHFAETAIPYQFAYVRTDLDPSVAHTIKIVTRGGYVRHLAFEQARF
;
A
#
# COMPACT_ATOMS: atom_id res chain seq x y z
N MET A 1 -62.19 -45.14 -29.75
CA MET A 1 -63.29 -45.80 -29.02
C MET A 1 -63.19 -45.37 -27.57
N ASN A 2 -64.15 -44.54 -27.16
CA ASN A 2 -64.52 -44.27 -25.77
C ASN A 2 -65.01 -45.60 -25.12
N PRO A 3 -65.03 -45.76 -23.78
CA PRO A 3 -65.80 -44.83 -22.95
C PRO A 3 -65.37 -44.59 -21.48
N THR A 4 -65.79 -43.42 -21.02
CA THR A 4 -66.24 -43.02 -19.66
C THR A 4 -67.25 -44.03 -19.04
N PRO A 5 -67.60 -44.04 -17.72
CA PRO A 5 -68.07 -42.82 -17.01
C PRO A 5 -68.05 -42.76 -15.44
N SER A 6 -68.27 -41.53 -14.91
CA SER A 6 -69.09 -41.05 -13.74
C SER A 6 -69.45 -41.96 -12.52
N PHE A 7 -69.74 -41.52 -11.28
CA PHE A 7 -70.04 -40.22 -10.62
C PHE A 7 -70.15 -40.44 -9.07
N PHE A 8 -70.04 -39.34 -8.28
CA PHE A 8 -70.58 -39.03 -6.92
C PHE A 8 -70.01 -39.62 -5.61
N GLY A 9 -69.76 -38.72 -4.64
CA GLY A 9 -69.84 -38.99 -3.19
C GLY A 9 -68.86 -38.19 -2.31
N ALA A 10 -69.35 -37.45 -1.32
CA ALA A 10 -68.65 -36.37 -0.61
C ALA A 10 -67.96 -36.74 0.72
N ALA A 11 -66.97 -35.89 1.10
CA ALA A 11 -66.51 -35.49 2.45
C ALA A 11 -65.81 -36.48 3.39
N ARG A 12 -64.49 -36.26 3.62
CA ARG A 12 -63.84 -35.83 4.90
C ARG A 12 -62.30 -35.81 4.74
N LEU A 13 -61.64 -34.79 5.33
CA LEU A 13 -60.19 -34.66 5.59
C LEU A 13 -59.66 -35.83 6.48
N PRO A 14 -58.34 -36.05 6.70
CA PRO A 14 -57.11 -35.45 6.13
C PRO A 14 -56.07 -36.51 5.65
N GLY A 15 -55.02 -36.10 4.94
CA GLY A 15 -53.86 -36.97 4.68
C GLY A 15 -52.92 -36.51 3.57
N CYS A 16 -51.70 -36.12 3.97
CA CYS A 16 -50.41 -36.11 3.27
C CYS A 16 -50.39 -36.53 1.77
N THR A 17 -49.86 -35.67 0.88
CA THR A 17 -48.58 -35.85 0.14
C THR A 17 -48.34 -34.77 -0.95
N ILE A 18 -47.28 -33.98 -0.74
CA ILE A 18 -46.22 -33.40 -1.61
C ILE A 18 -46.50 -33.16 -3.12
N PRO A 19 -46.14 -31.96 -3.65
CA PRO A 19 -44.98 -31.90 -4.54
C PRO A 19 -43.93 -30.83 -4.15
N LEU A 20 -42.66 -31.23 -4.23
CA LEU A 20 -41.46 -30.40 -4.45
C LEU A 20 -41.72 -29.55 -5.71
N SER A 21 -41.41 -28.25 -5.81
CA SER A 21 -40.19 -27.57 -5.39
C SER A 21 -40.38 -26.04 -5.34
N LEU A 22 -39.80 -25.45 -4.29
CA LEU A 22 -39.44 -24.03 -4.09
C LEU A 22 -38.52 -23.51 -5.24
N LEU A 23 -38.35 -22.23 -5.55
CA LEU A 23 -38.28 -21.01 -4.73
C LEU A 23 -38.94 -19.82 -5.46
N PHE A 24 -39.78 -19.06 -4.75
CA PHE A 24 -40.05 -17.66 -5.09
C PHE A 24 -38.98 -16.81 -4.40
N ALA A 25 -38.28 -15.98 -5.19
CA ALA A 25 -37.47 -14.89 -4.68
C ALA A 25 -38.39 -13.89 -3.95
N ALA A 26 -38.19 -13.73 -2.63
CA ALA A 26 -38.78 -12.63 -1.89
C ALA A 26 -38.00 -11.36 -2.24
N ALA A 27 -38.59 -10.51 -3.08
CA ALA A 27 -38.11 -9.15 -3.30
C ALA A 27 -38.35 -8.31 -2.03
N ALA A 28 -37.30 -7.64 -1.55
CA ALA A 28 -37.41 -6.66 -0.47
C ALA A 28 -38.26 -5.46 -0.95
N HIS A 29 -39.28 -5.09 -0.17
CA HIS A 29 -40.00 -3.83 -0.36
C HIS A 29 -39.10 -2.68 0.13
N ALA A 30 -38.79 -1.72 -0.74
CA ALA A 30 -38.26 -0.43 -0.29
C ALA A 30 -39.35 0.27 0.55
N ALA A 31 -39.02 0.62 1.80
CA ALA A 31 -39.95 1.27 2.72
C ALA A 31 -40.40 2.65 2.19
N ALA A 32 -41.66 3.01 2.47
CA ALA A 32 -42.20 4.34 2.20
C ALA A 32 -41.39 5.45 2.94
N PRO A 33 -41.43 6.71 2.48
CA PRO A 33 -40.74 7.82 3.15
C PRO A 33 -41.17 7.91 4.62
N GLY A 34 -40.22 7.73 5.55
CA GLY A 34 -40.46 7.71 7.00
C GLY A 34 -40.72 6.33 7.63
N GLY A 35 -40.66 5.24 6.87
CA GLY A 35 -40.78 3.87 7.38
C GLY A 35 -39.47 3.26 7.89
N ASN A 36 -39.56 2.23 8.72
CA ASN A 36 -38.40 1.45 9.18
C ASN A 36 -37.70 0.75 8.00
N PHE A 37 -36.38 0.59 8.10
CA PHE A 37 -35.56 -0.11 7.10
C PHE A 37 -35.27 -1.54 7.57
N SER A 38 -35.30 -2.53 6.68
CA SER A 38 -35.04 -3.92 7.07
C SER A 38 -34.24 -4.70 6.03
N ILE A 39 -33.36 -5.59 6.50
CA ILE A 39 -32.61 -6.56 5.70
C ILE A 39 -33.10 -7.96 6.09
N SER A 40 -34.02 -8.50 5.30
CA SER A 40 -34.78 -9.69 5.66
C SER A 40 -33.91 -10.94 5.83
N ASP A 41 -32.88 -11.13 5.01
CA ASP A 41 -31.95 -12.26 5.07
C ASP A 41 -30.99 -12.19 6.27
N LEU A 42 -30.87 -11.04 6.92
CA LEU A 42 -30.11 -10.85 8.15
C LEU A 42 -30.99 -10.71 9.39
N GLY A 43 -32.31 -10.57 9.24
CA GLY A 43 -33.20 -10.18 10.33
C GLY A 43 -32.77 -8.85 10.98
N LEU A 44 -32.17 -7.94 10.23
CA LEU A 44 -31.69 -6.65 10.75
C LEU A 44 -32.75 -5.56 10.47
N GLU A 45 -33.35 -5.03 11.53
CA GLU A 45 -34.34 -3.95 11.49
C GLU A 45 -33.73 -2.65 12.00
N LEU A 46 -33.96 -1.53 11.31
CA LEU A 46 -33.58 -0.18 11.74
C LEU A 46 -34.83 0.72 11.81
N VAL A 47 -34.94 1.46 12.91
CA VAL A 47 -36.02 2.41 13.19
C VAL A 47 -35.71 3.76 12.54
N HIS A 48 -36.67 4.35 11.84
CA HIS A 48 -36.52 5.71 11.30
C HIS A 48 -36.59 6.77 12.41
N ILE A 49 -35.56 7.60 12.51
CA ILE A 49 -35.44 8.69 13.49
C ILE A 49 -35.57 10.02 12.74
N ALA A 50 -36.59 10.80 13.08
CA ALA A 50 -36.84 12.10 12.48
C ALA A 50 -35.80 13.15 12.94
N PRO A 51 -35.52 14.18 12.13
CA PRO A 51 -34.75 15.34 12.57
C PRO A 51 -35.37 15.97 13.82
N GLY A 52 -34.56 16.60 14.66
CA GLY A 52 -35.05 17.27 15.85
C GLY A 52 -33.97 17.87 16.72
N THR A 53 -34.41 18.62 17.73
CA THR A 53 -33.54 19.30 18.69
C THR A 53 -33.75 18.71 20.08
N PHE A 54 -32.67 18.47 20.82
CA PHE A 54 -32.72 17.98 22.20
C PHE A 54 -31.58 18.54 23.06
N GLN A 55 -31.71 18.36 24.37
CA GLN A 55 -30.67 18.69 25.33
C GLN A 55 -29.77 17.47 25.58
N MET A 56 -28.54 17.53 25.06
CA MET A 56 -27.50 16.51 25.24
C MET A 56 -26.74 16.74 26.56
N GLY A 57 -26.47 15.67 27.29
CA GLY A 57 -25.84 15.73 28.61
C GLY A 57 -26.83 15.90 29.77
N THR A 58 -26.33 16.29 30.94
CA THR A 58 -27.17 16.50 32.13
C THR A 58 -26.68 17.63 33.03
N ALA A 59 -27.61 18.45 33.51
CA ALA A 59 -27.35 19.47 34.53
C ALA A 59 -27.52 18.90 35.96
N ALA A 60 -28.12 17.72 36.10
CA ALA A 60 -28.38 17.05 37.38
C ALA A 60 -27.15 16.22 37.85
N GLU A 61 -27.36 15.22 38.71
CA GLU A 61 -26.31 14.29 39.14
C GLU A 61 -25.73 13.53 37.93
N GLY A 62 -24.48 13.83 37.58
CA GLY A 62 -23.73 13.28 36.45
C GLY A 62 -22.25 13.64 36.54
N GLY A 63 -21.41 12.94 35.78
CA GLY A 63 -19.98 13.21 35.68
C GLY A 63 -19.67 14.60 35.11
N ALA A 64 -18.46 15.11 35.36
CA ALA A 64 -18.01 16.40 34.81
C ALA A 64 -17.98 16.42 33.27
N ASP A 65 -17.85 15.25 32.66
CA ASP A 65 -17.81 14.98 31.23
C ASP A 65 -19.20 14.89 30.57
N GLU A 66 -20.27 14.81 31.35
CA GLU A 66 -21.67 14.88 30.89
C GLU A 66 -22.18 16.32 30.80
N ARG A 67 -21.26 17.29 30.95
CA ARG A 67 -21.50 18.74 30.99
C ARG A 67 -20.56 19.47 30.02
N PRO A 68 -20.90 20.71 29.61
CA PRO A 68 -22.18 21.39 29.83
C PRO A 68 -23.33 20.75 29.05
N VAL A 69 -24.57 20.98 29.50
CA VAL A 69 -25.75 20.64 28.69
C VAL A 69 -25.68 21.44 27.39
N THR A 70 -25.84 20.73 26.27
CA THR A 70 -25.70 21.29 24.92
C THR A 70 -27.02 21.08 24.17
N GLU A 71 -27.57 22.15 23.59
CA GLU A 71 -28.71 22.05 22.70
C GLU A 71 -28.23 21.60 21.32
N VAL A 72 -28.55 20.35 20.96
CA VAL A 72 -28.11 19.73 19.72
C VAL A 72 -29.30 19.63 18.76
N THR A 73 -29.12 20.09 17.53
CA THR A 73 -30.06 19.89 16.43
C THR A 73 -29.52 18.86 15.45
N LEU A 74 -30.21 17.74 15.29
CA LEU A 74 -29.96 16.78 14.22
C LEU A 74 -30.79 17.21 13.01
N THR A 75 -30.13 17.67 11.94
CA THR A 75 -30.81 18.33 10.81
C THR A 75 -31.40 17.35 9.81
N ARG A 76 -30.96 16.09 9.84
CA ARG A 76 -31.37 15.05 8.89
C ARG A 76 -31.93 13.83 9.60
N ALA A 77 -32.88 13.19 8.92
CA ALA A 77 -33.37 11.89 9.33
C ALA A 77 -32.28 10.84 9.14
N TYR A 78 -32.30 9.81 9.96
CA TYR A 78 -31.44 8.65 9.84
C TYR A 78 -32.19 7.43 10.36
N TRP A 79 -31.70 6.23 10.05
CA TRP A 79 -32.22 5.03 10.69
C TRP A 79 -31.20 4.50 11.69
N LEU A 80 -31.69 3.95 12.81
CA LEU A 80 -30.85 3.35 13.85
C LEU A 80 -31.32 1.92 14.10
N GLY A 81 -30.38 0.97 14.23
CA GLY A 81 -30.67 -0.43 14.53
C GLY A 81 -31.65 -0.54 15.68
N LYS A 82 -32.71 -1.32 15.50
CA LYS A 82 -33.75 -1.57 16.53
C LYS A 82 -33.14 -2.19 17.79
N THR A 83 -32.12 -3.01 17.60
CA THR A 83 -31.32 -3.69 18.62
C THR A 83 -29.83 -3.46 18.39
N GLU A 84 -29.00 -3.90 19.33
CA GLU A 84 -27.58 -4.16 19.09
C GLU A 84 -27.41 -5.19 17.95
N VAL A 85 -26.27 -5.18 17.26
CA VAL A 85 -25.95 -6.19 16.24
C VAL A 85 -25.76 -7.56 16.89
N THR A 86 -26.45 -8.57 16.38
CA THR A 86 -26.40 -9.92 16.95
C THR A 86 -25.20 -10.72 16.45
N GLN A 87 -24.83 -11.78 17.16
CA GLN A 87 -23.73 -12.67 16.75
C GLN A 87 -24.01 -13.40 15.43
N ALA A 88 -25.29 -13.68 15.11
CA ALA A 88 -25.68 -14.22 13.82
C ALA A 88 -25.47 -13.21 12.69
N GLN A 89 -25.94 -11.97 12.87
CA GLN A 89 -25.75 -10.88 11.90
C GLN A 89 -24.27 -10.61 11.65
N TRP A 90 -23.47 -10.53 12.73
CA TRP A 90 -22.03 -10.36 12.65
C TRP A 90 -21.36 -11.43 11.80
N ARG A 91 -21.61 -12.72 12.06
CA ARG A 91 -21.02 -13.82 11.28
C ARG A 91 -21.43 -13.80 9.81
N ALA A 92 -22.66 -13.41 9.51
CA ALA A 92 -23.14 -13.34 8.14
C ALA A 92 -22.43 -12.27 7.29
N VAL A 93 -21.77 -11.29 7.92
CA VAL A 93 -21.05 -10.19 7.23
C VAL A 93 -19.52 -10.32 7.40
N MET A 94 -19.06 -10.78 8.56
CA MET A 94 -17.65 -10.82 8.97
C MET A 94 -17.07 -12.24 8.98
N HIS A 95 -17.87 -13.27 8.69
CA HIS A 95 -17.52 -14.69 8.61
C HIS A 95 -17.10 -15.38 9.93
N ALA A 96 -16.75 -14.64 10.99
CA ALA A 96 -16.46 -15.17 12.33
C ALA A 96 -16.96 -14.22 13.43
N SER A 97 -17.26 -14.73 14.64
CA SER A 97 -17.67 -13.92 15.79
C SER A 97 -16.64 -14.00 16.93
N PRO A 98 -16.21 -12.87 17.51
CA PRO A 98 -15.27 -12.86 18.64
C PRO A 98 -15.95 -12.94 20.02
N ALA A 99 -17.29 -13.03 20.06
CA ALA A 99 -18.08 -12.95 21.28
C ALA A 99 -17.64 -13.99 22.32
N TYR A 100 -17.61 -13.58 23.58
CA TYR A 100 -17.41 -14.45 24.74
C TYR A 100 -18.70 -15.20 25.10
N PHE A 101 -19.82 -14.49 25.25
CA PHE A 101 -21.10 -15.11 25.63
C PHE A 101 -21.81 -15.65 24.40
N GLN A 102 -21.80 -16.97 24.20
CA GLN A 102 -22.32 -17.57 22.97
C GLN A 102 -23.85 -17.54 22.88
N GLY A 103 -24.37 -17.09 21.74
CA GLY A 103 -25.78 -17.22 21.36
C GLY A 103 -26.11 -16.41 20.12
N ASN A 104 -26.80 -16.99 19.14
CA ASN A 104 -27.08 -16.34 17.85
C ASN A 104 -27.74 -14.96 17.99
N ASP A 105 -28.69 -14.87 18.94
CA ASP A 105 -29.50 -13.68 19.19
C ASP A 105 -28.92 -12.78 20.29
N HIS A 106 -27.79 -13.17 20.89
CA HIS A 106 -27.05 -12.28 21.80
C HIS A 106 -26.37 -11.18 21.00
N PRO A 107 -26.14 -10.00 21.61
CA PRO A 107 -25.31 -8.98 20.99
C PRO A 107 -23.90 -9.53 20.75
N VAL A 108 -23.28 -9.13 19.64
CA VAL A 108 -21.86 -9.35 19.45
C VAL A 108 -21.08 -8.41 20.37
N GLU A 109 -20.11 -8.97 21.10
CA GLU A 109 -19.19 -8.23 21.95
C GLU A 109 -17.74 -8.69 21.72
N ARG A 110 -16.76 -8.04 22.39
CA ARG A 110 -15.32 -8.12 22.08
C ARG A 110 -14.96 -7.62 20.68
N VAL A 111 -15.73 -6.68 20.18
CA VAL A 111 -15.47 -5.99 18.92
C VAL A 111 -14.83 -4.64 19.20
N SER A 112 -13.77 -4.34 18.48
CA SER A 112 -13.14 -3.03 18.48
C SER A 112 -13.97 -2.03 17.68
N TRP A 113 -13.76 -0.74 17.91
CA TRP A 113 -14.42 0.32 17.14
C TRP A 113 -14.15 0.18 15.63
N HIS A 114 -12.93 -0.23 15.28
CA HIS A 114 -12.52 -0.47 13.89
C HIS A 114 -13.30 -1.61 13.25
N GLU A 115 -13.42 -2.76 13.92
CA GLU A 115 -14.20 -3.89 13.38
C GLU A 115 -15.69 -3.55 13.29
N ALA A 116 -16.19 -2.72 14.19
CA ALA A 116 -17.56 -2.26 14.16
C ALA A 116 -17.86 -1.40 12.91
N LEU A 117 -16.94 -0.51 12.52
CA LEU A 117 -17.02 0.21 11.25
C LEU A 117 -16.80 -0.69 10.03
N GLU A 118 -15.92 -1.68 10.12
CA GLU A 118 -15.72 -2.64 9.04
C GLU A 118 -16.99 -3.47 8.79
N PHE A 119 -17.69 -3.90 9.84
CA PHE A 119 -19.01 -4.50 9.72
C PHE A 119 -19.97 -3.59 8.96
N CYS A 120 -20.02 -2.30 9.31
CA CYS A 120 -20.87 -1.32 8.62
C CYS A 120 -20.47 -1.13 7.14
N ARG A 121 -19.17 -1.10 6.84
CA ARG A 121 -18.65 -0.98 5.46
C ARG A 121 -19.02 -2.20 4.62
N ARG A 122 -18.76 -3.42 5.11
CA ARG A 122 -19.13 -4.66 4.40
C ARG A 122 -20.63 -4.79 4.23
N LEU A 123 -21.40 -4.39 5.23
CA LEU A 123 -22.86 -4.35 5.12
C LEU A 123 -23.29 -3.36 4.03
N THR A 124 -22.69 -2.16 3.99
CA THR A 124 -22.93 -1.17 2.93
C THR A 124 -22.63 -1.73 1.54
N GLU A 125 -21.48 -2.38 1.37
CA GLU A 125 -21.08 -2.95 0.08
C GLU A 125 -21.97 -4.10 -0.34
N ARG A 126 -22.27 -5.02 0.58
CA ARG A 126 -23.18 -6.14 0.35
C ARG A 126 -24.56 -5.65 -0.10
N GLU A 127 -25.15 -4.70 0.63
CA GLU A 127 -26.49 -4.22 0.33
C GLU A 127 -26.54 -3.31 -0.90
N ARG A 128 -25.46 -2.58 -1.18
CA ARG A 128 -25.31 -1.81 -2.42
C ARG A 128 -25.18 -2.72 -3.63
N ALA A 129 -24.34 -3.76 -3.55
CA ALA A 129 -24.20 -4.76 -4.61
C ALA A 129 -25.51 -5.54 -4.84
N ALA A 130 -26.28 -5.77 -3.77
CA ALA A 130 -27.60 -6.40 -3.87
C ALA A 130 -28.71 -5.43 -4.36
N GLY A 131 -28.41 -4.14 -4.57
CA GLY A 131 -29.38 -3.12 -4.99
C GLY A 131 -30.46 -2.81 -3.95
N ARG A 132 -30.25 -3.19 -2.68
CA ARG A 132 -31.22 -2.99 -1.57
C ARG A 132 -30.94 -1.74 -0.75
N LEU A 133 -29.75 -1.16 -0.90
CA LEU A 133 -29.35 0.08 -0.22
C LEU A 133 -29.88 1.30 -0.99
N PRO A 134 -30.62 2.23 -0.35
CA PRO A 134 -31.04 3.47 -1.00
C PRO A 134 -29.84 4.24 -1.55
N ALA A 135 -30.01 4.84 -2.72
CA ALA A 135 -28.97 5.64 -3.35
C ALA A 135 -28.48 6.74 -2.39
N GLY A 136 -27.17 6.95 -2.36
CA GLY A 136 -26.56 7.93 -1.46
C GLY A 136 -26.67 7.59 0.03
N HIS A 137 -27.00 6.35 0.43
CA HIS A 137 -26.97 5.95 1.85
C HIS A 137 -25.82 5.00 2.17
N VAL A 138 -25.40 4.99 3.44
CA VAL A 138 -24.34 4.13 3.99
C VAL A 138 -24.68 3.69 5.42
N PHE A 139 -24.31 2.45 5.77
CA PHE A 139 -24.28 2.01 7.15
C PHE A 139 -23.02 2.54 7.85
N THR A 140 -23.16 2.95 9.11
CA THR A 140 -22.10 3.49 9.96
C THR A 140 -22.43 3.22 11.44
N LEU A 141 -21.53 3.59 12.36
CA LEU A 141 -21.89 3.78 13.77
C LEU A 141 -22.67 5.09 13.93
N PRO A 142 -23.63 5.16 14.87
CA PRO A 142 -24.28 6.43 15.19
C PRO A 142 -23.25 7.43 15.73
N THR A 143 -23.46 8.72 15.47
CA THR A 143 -22.78 9.73 16.29
C THR A 143 -23.28 9.62 17.72
N GLU A 144 -22.48 10.11 18.67
CA GLU A 144 -22.84 10.15 20.08
C GLU A 144 -24.14 10.93 20.29
N ALA A 145 -24.31 12.04 19.56
CA ALA A 145 -25.53 12.83 19.58
C ALA A 145 -26.73 12.08 19.00
N GLN A 146 -26.56 11.37 17.88
CA GLN A 146 -27.60 10.50 17.33
C GLN A 146 -28.00 9.42 18.35
N TRP A 147 -27.02 8.77 18.95
CA TRP A 147 -27.25 7.72 19.95
C TRP A 147 -28.04 8.25 21.17
N GLU A 148 -27.64 9.39 21.75
CA GLU A 148 -28.32 9.92 22.93
C GLU A 148 -29.73 10.44 22.62
N PHE A 149 -29.92 11.09 21.47
CA PHE A 149 -31.23 11.52 21.01
C PHE A 149 -32.19 10.34 20.89
N ALA A 150 -31.72 9.28 20.23
CA ALA A 150 -32.46 8.05 20.03
C ALA A 150 -32.73 7.30 21.35
N CYS A 151 -31.76 7.28 22.27
CA CYS A 151 -31.90 6.68 23.61
C CYS A 151 -33.03 7.37 24.39
N ARG A 152 -33.02 8.70 24.44
CA ARG A 152 -33.99 9.52 25.18
C ARG A 152 -35.41 9.42 24.63
N ALA A 153 -35.58 9.28 23.33
CA ALA A 153 -36.88 9.19 22.66
C ALA A 153 -37.90 10.25 23.13
N GLY A 154 -37.45 11.49 23.30
CA GLY A 154 -38.25 12.64 23.76
C GLY A 154 -38.32 12.85 25.27
N THR A 155 -37.75 11.96 26.09
CA THR A 155 -37.67 12.13 27.54
C THR A 155 -36.47 12.98 27.98
N THR A 156 -36.58 13.66 29.11
CA THR A 156 -35.50 14.49 29.71
C THR A 156 -34.85 13.82 30.93
N GLY A 157 -35.42 12.71 31.40
CA GLY A 157 -34.93 11.97 32.56
C GLY A 157 -33.62 11.21 32.31
N PRO A 158 -33.07 10.58 33.36
CA PRO A 158 -31.87 9.75 33.26
C PRO A 158 -32.09 8.50 32.39
N HIS A 159 -33.31 7.96 32.36
CA HIS A 159 -33.70 6.80 31.56
C HIS A 159 -35.00 7.11 30.81
N ALA A 160 -35.23 6.44 29.68
CA ALA A 160 -36.43 6.64 28.86
C ALA A 160 -37.71 6.04 29.48
N GLY A 161 -37.60 5.37 30.63
CA GLY A 161 -38.69 4.74 31.37
C GLY A 161 -38.15 4.01 32.60
N ASP A 162 -38.90 3.01 33.10
CA ASP A 162 -38.45 2.18 34.22
C ASP A 162 -37.29 1.26 33.79
N VAL A 163 -36.08 1.60 34.24
CA VAL A 163 -34.84 0.90 33.91
C VAL A 163 -34.89 -0.60 34.24
N ALA A 164 -35.63 -1.02 35.28
CA ALA A 164 -35.72 -2.45 35.63
C ALA A 164 -36.42 -3.29 34.55
N ASN A 165 -37.35 -2.65 33.81
CA ASN A 165 -38.15 -3.26 32.75
C ASN A 165 -37.53 -3.08 31.36
N MET A 166 -36.62 -2.13 31.20
CA MET A 166 -36.01 -1.77 29.91
C MET A 166 -34.57 -2.26 29.74
N ALA A 167 -33.87 -2.58 30.84
CA ALA A 167 -32.44 -2.87 30.81
C ALA A 167 -32.07 -4.22 31.41
N TRP A 168 -31.00 -4.80 30.85
CA TRP A 168 -30.19 -5.83 31.50
C TRP A 168 -29.04 -5.17 32.25
N ILE A 169 -29.13 -5.16 33.59
CA ILE A 169 -28.17 -4.54 34.53
C ILE A 169 -27.83 -5.53 35.65
N ASN A 170 -26.92 -5.16 36.55
CA ASN A 170 -26.36 -6.09 37.56
C ASN A 170 -27.42 -6.74 38.47
N THR A 171 -28.57 -6.12 38.69
CA THR A 171 -29.65 -6.65 39.54
C THR A 171 -30.51 -7.70 38.84
N ASN A 172 -30.51 -7.79 37.50
CA ASN A 172 -31.40 -8.67 36.76
C ASN A 172 -30.74 -9.46 35.62
N SER A 173 -29.47 -9.18 35.26
CA SER A 173 -28.78 -9.83 34.15
C SER A 173 -28.16 -11.19 34.49
N GLY A 174 -27.99 -11.50 35.77
CA GLY A 174 -27.26 -12.71 36.19
C GLY A 174 -25.79 -12.72 35.73
N GLY A 175 -25.19 -11.55 35.46
CA GLY A 175 -23.77 -11.45 35.16
C GLY A 175 -23.38 -11.80 33.72
N ARG A 176 -24.29 -11.65 32.74
CA ARG A 176 -24.03 -11.99 31.33
C ARG A 176 -24.89 -11.17 30.36
N THR A 177 -24.54 -11.22 29.07
CA THR A 177 -25.41 -10.71 28.00
C THR A 177 -26.68 -11.57 27.86
N HIS A 178 -27.74 -10.96 27.35
CA HIS A 178 -29.01 -11.63 27.01
C HIS A 178 -29.35 -11.42 25.55
N PRO A 179 -30.20 -12.27 24.97
CA PRO A 179 -30.74 -12.04 23.63
C PRO A 179 -31.38 -10.65 23.53
N VAL A 180 -31.16 -10.01 22.39
CA VAL A 180 -31.66 -8.65 22.14
C VAL A 180 -33.19 -8.59 22.15
N ALA A 181 -33.76 -7.42 22.45
CA ALA A 181 -35.19 -7.15 22.44
C ALA A 181 -36.05 -7.98 23.42
N GLN A 182 -35.46 -8.50 24.51
CA GLN A 182 -36.21 -9.17 25.58
C GLN A 182 -36.75 -8.24 26.68
N LYS A 183 -36.35 -6.97 26.66
CA LYS A 183 -36.81 -5.91 27.57
C LYS A 183 -37.66 -4.88 26.82
N GLN A 184 -38.39 -4.06 27.57
CA GLN A 184 -39.27 -3.03 26.99
C GLN A 184 -38.45 -2.02 26.16
N PRO A 185 -38.89 -1.67 24.93
CA PRO A 185 -38.26 -0.63 24.14
C PRO A 185 -38.58 0.76 24.69
N ASN A 186 -37.84 1.77 24.27
CA ASN A 186 -38.23 3.16 24.47
C ASN A 186 -39.42 3.57 23.59
N ALA A 187 -39.88 4.83 23.73
CA ALA A 187 -41.05 5.33 23.02
C ALA A 187 -40.95 5.29 21.48
N TRP A 188 -39.75 5.13 20.93
CA TRP A 188 -39.50 5.01 19.49
C TRP A 188 -39.30 3.56 19.03
N GLY A 189 -39.38 2.57 19.92
CA GLY A 189 -39.26 1.16 19.56
C GLY A 189 -37.82 0.63 19.55
N LEU A 190 -36.85 1.39 20.06
CA LEU A 190 -35.46 0.93 20.22
C LEU A 190 -35.33 0.15 21.54
N HIS A 191 -34.77 -1.06 21.46
CA HIS A 191 -34.52 -1.93 22.62
C HIS A 191 -33.08 -1.80 23.12
N ASP A 192 -32.87 -2.17 24.38
CA ASP A 192 -31.56 -2.36 25.02
C ASP A 192 -30.66 -1.10 25.13
N MET A 193 -31.19 0.09 24.83
CA MET A 193 -30.48 1.38 24.93
C MET A 193 -29.98 1.76 26.34
N HIS A 194 -30.33 0.97 27.37
CA HIS A 194 -30.01 1.20 28.79
C HIS A 194 -29.33 -0.01 29.47
N GLY A 195 -28.76 -0.96 28.73
CA GLY A 195 -28.08 -2.10 29.35
C GLY A 195 -27.57 -3.12 28.34
N ASN A 196 -27.43 -4.38 28.75
CA ASN A 196 -26.90 -5.48 27.93
C ASN A 196 -25.42 -5.29 27.57
N VAL A 197 -25.06 -4.56 26.50
CA VAL A 197 -23.68 -4.18 26.20
C VAL A 197 -23.52 -2.68 25.95
N TRP A 198 -22.31 -2.18 26.19
CA TRP A 198 -21.93 -0.85 25.73
C TRP A 198 -21.93 -0.82 24.20
N GLU A 199 -22.29 0.30 23.61
CA GLU A 199 -22.37 0.46 22.15
C GLU A 199 -21.38 1.53 21.66
N TRP A 200 -20.48 1.15 20.76
CA TRP A 200 -19.57 2.09 20.10
C TRP A 200 -20.32 3.19 19.33
N CYS A 201 -19.88 4.43 19.48
CA CYS A 201 -20.30 5.59 18.68
C CYS A 201 -19.15 6.06 17.77
N LEU A 202 -19.46 6.84 16.73
CA LEU A 202 -18.47 7.34 15.76
C LEU A 202 -17.45 8.31 16.38
N ASP A 203 -17.89 9.08 17.37
CA ASP A 203 -17.26 10.27 17.92
C ASP A 203 -15.95 9.97 18.65
N ARG A 204 -15.01 10.92 18.55
CA ARG A 204 -13.89 10.99 19.50
C ARG A 204 -14.39 11.57 20.82
N TYR A 205 -13.87 11.01 21.90
CA TYR A 205 -14.17 11.48 23.24
C TYR A 205 -13.56 12.85 23.50
N GLY A 206 -14.36 13.77 24.01
CA GLY A 206 -13.94 15.09 24.43
C GLY A 206 -15.07 15.87 25.09
N ASN A 207 -14.79 17.10 25.48
CA ASN A 207 -15.76 17.97 26.14
C ASN A 207 -16.95 18.27 25.23
N TYR A 208 -18.14 18.37 25.82
CA TYR A 208 -19.28 18.89 25.06
C TYR A 208 -19.05 20.36 24.70
N PRO A 209 -19.45 20.78 23.49
CA PRO A 209 -19.20 22.13 23.02
C PRO A 209 -20.00 23.19 23.79
N GLY A 210 -21.10 22.81 24.44
CA GLY A 210 -22.03 23.75 25.09
C GLY A 210 -22.81 24.58 24.07
N GLY A 211 -23.74 25.39 24.56
CA GLY A 211 -24.53 26.28 23.71
C GLY A 211 -25.43 25.51 22.73
N ARG A 212 -25.47 25.97 21.47
CA ARG A 212 -26.29 25.43 20.38
C ARG A 212 -25.40 24.93 19.25
N VAL A 213 -25.55 23.66 18.86
CA VAL A 213 -24.80 23.05 17.75
C VAL A 213 -25.70 22.21 16.86
N SER A 214 -25.29 22.01 15.62
CA SER A 214 -26.00 21.16 14.65
C SER A 214 -25.11 20.01 14.21
N ASP A 215 -25.68 18.80 14.15
CA ASP A 215 -25.03 17.55 13.72
C ASP A 215 -23.58 17.37 14.24
N PRO A 216 -23.33 17.48 15.57
CA PRO A 216 -21.98 17.34 16.10
C PRO A 216 -21.44 15.92 15.89
N THR A 217 -20.15 15.83 15.55
CA THR A 217 -19.42 14.58 15.26
C THR A 217 -18.32 14.27 16.29
N GLY A 218 -18.41 14.91 17.46
CA GLY A 218 -17.49 14.75 18.58
C GLY A 218 -16.34 15.75 18.56
N ALA A 219 -15.31 15.48 19.35
CA ALA A 219 -14.12 16.35 19.43
C ALA A 219 -13.17 16.14 18.24
N GLU A 220 -12.45 17.19 17.83
CA GLU A 220 -11.44 17.12 16.76
C GLU A 220 -10.24 16.24 17.16
N ALA A 221 -9.91 16.19 18.44
CA ALA A 221 -8.83 15.41 19.02
C ALA A 221 -9.29 14.61 20.24
N GLY A 222 -8.70 13.43 20.43
CA GLY A 222 -9.04 12.51 21.51
C GLY A 222 -8.58 11.10 21.17
N ALA A 223 -7.87 10.46 22.12
CA ALA A 223 -7.33 9.11 21.94
C ALA A 223 -8.42 8.03 21.98
N GLY A 224 -9.49 8.27 22.75
CA GLY A 224 -10.61 7.34 22.91
C GLY A 224 -11.79 7.63 21.98
N ARG A 225 -12.55 6.58 21.65
CA ARG A 225 -13.86 6.66 21.01
C ARG A 225 -14.95 6.54 22.05
N VAL A 226 -16.06 7.23 21.84
CA VAL A 226 -17.20 7.19 22.74
C VAL A 226 -17.88 5.82 22.65
N TYR A 227 -18.31 5.30 23.79
CA TYR A 227 -19.35 4.28 23.85
C TYR A 227 -20.40 4.59 24.92
N ARG A 228 -21.64 4.12 24.72
CA ARG A 228 -22.84 4.51 25.47
C ARG A 228 -23.72 3.31 25.83
N GLY A 229 -24.70 3.49 26.73
CA GLY A 229 -25.78 2.51 26.97
C GLY A 229 -25.75 1.74 28.29
N GLY A 230 -24.58 1.51 28.88
CA GLY A 230 -24.42 0.65 30.03
C GLY A 230 -24.08 -0.78 29.64
N ARG A 231 -23.94 -1.68 30.62
CA ARG A 231 -23.76 -3.11 30.37
C ARG A 231 -24.44 -3.95 31.43
N TRP A 232 -24.61 -5.24 31.15
CA TRP A 232 -25.17 -6.25 32.05
C TRP A 232 -24.59 -6.24 33.48
N GLY A 233 -23.33 -5.84 33.66
CA GLY A 233 -22.64 -5.82 34.95
C GLY A 233 -22.72 -4.50 35.71
N ASN A 234 -23.36 -3.48 35.16
CA ASN A 234 -23.41 -2.15 35.77
C ASN A 234 -24.69 -1.94 36.59
N SER A 235 -24.65 -0.98 37.52
CA SER A 235 -25.89 -0.46 38.14
C SER A 235 -26.63 0.49 37.19
N ALA A 236 -27.88 0.81 37.52
CA ALA A 236 -28.72 1.73 36.74
C ALA A 236 -28.07 3.10 36.48
N ASN A 237 -27.14 3.56 37.33
CA ASN A 237 -26.48 4.85 37.19
C ASN A 237 -25.56 4.94 35.95
N PHE A 238 -24.98 3.82 35.50
CA PHE A 238 -24.15 3.78 34.28
C PHE A 238 -24.99 3.58 33.02
N ALA A 239 -26.26 3.22 33.19
CA ALA A 239 -27.23 3.03 32.11
C ALA A 239 -27.99 4.32 31.77
N ARG A 240 -27.62 5.46 32.34
CA ARG A 240 -28.29 6.74 32.05
C ARG A 240 -28.01 7.18 30.62
N ALA A 241 -28.99 7.83 29.98
CA ALA A 241 -28.87 8.33 28.61
C ALA A 241 -27.66 9.26 28.41
N ALA A 242 -27.37 10.12 29.40
CA ALA A 242 -26.24 11.04 29.38
C ALA A 242 -24.89 10.41 29.71
N TYR A 243 -24.88 9.20 30.31
CA TYR A 243 -23.65 8.59 30.78
C TYR A 243 -22.81 8.14 29.59
N ARG A 244 -21.53 8.51 29.62
CA ARG A 244 -20.60 8.32 28.52
C ARG A 244 -19.27 7.85 29.05
N LEU A 245 -18.60 7.04 28.26
CA LEU A 245 -17.25 6.59 28.51
C LEU A 245 -16.48 6.60 27.20
N SER A 246 -15.18 6.39 27.32
CA SER A 246 -14.35 6.11 26.17
C SER A 246 -13.37 4.99 26.42
N ALA A 247 -12.95 4.40 25.31
CA ALA A 247 -11.81 3.51 25.26
C ALA A 247 -11.07 3.76 23.96
N LEU A 248 -9.80 3.37 23.93
CA LEU A 248 -9.04 3.37 22.68
C LEU A 248 -9.78 2.54 21.62
N PRO A 249 -9.73 2.93 20.33
CA PRO A 249 -10.52 2.28 19.29
C PRO A 249 -10.20 0.78 19.10
N GLU A 250 -9.01 0.32 19.54
CA GLU A 250 -8.60 -1.08 19.56
C GLU A 250 -9.17 -1.90 20.74
N HIS A 251 -9.77 -1.25 21.74
CA HIS A 251 -10.26 -1.92 22.93
C HIS A 251 -11.37 -2.91 22.58
N ARG A 252 -11.30 -4.11 23.17
CA ARG A 252 -12.29 -5.19 23.00
C ARG A 252 -12.76 -5.64 24.38
N GLY A 253 -13.92 -5.16 24.79
CA GLY A 253 -14.52 -5.54 26.08
C GLY A 253 -15.52 -6.68 25.93
N VAL A 254 -15.61 -7.57 26.93
CA VAL A 254 -16.62 -8.66 27.05
C VAL A 254 -18.08 -8.18 27.22
N SER A 255 -18.28 -6.88 27.02
CA SER A 255 -19.52 -6.17 27.24
C SER A 255 -19.57 -4.90 26.39
N LEU A 256 -18.82 -4.89 25.28
CA LEU A 256 -18.73 -3.78 24.34
C LEU A 256 -18.98 -4.30 22.93
N GLY A 257 -20.10 -3.85 22.37
CA GLY A 257 -20.63 -4.21 21.07
C GLY A 257 -20.89 -2.98 20.21
N LEU A 258 -21.90 -3.06 19.35
CA LEU A 258 -22.28 -2.00 18.44
C LEU A 258 -23.78 -2.05 18.11
N ARG A 259 -24.27 -0.88 17.68
CA ARG A 259 -25.53 -0.71 16.96
C ARG A 259 -25.22 0.07 15.68
N VAL A 260 -25.86 -0.30 14.57
CA VAL A 260 -25.64 0.37 13.28
C VAL A 260 -26.62 1.51 13.06
N ALA A 261 -26.18 2.54 12.37
CA ALA A 261 -27.01 3.59 11.79
C ALA A 261 -26.94 3.53 10.26
N LEU A 262 -27.98 3.99 9.57
CA LEU A 262 -28.02 4.21 8.12
C LEU A 262 -28.28 5.70 7.88
N VAL A 263 -27.37 6.36 7.17
CA VAL A 263 -27.39 7.82 6.97
C VAL A 263 -27.24 8.16 5.49
N ALA A 264 -27.71 9.34 5.10
CA ALA A 264 -27.41 9.92 3.79
C ALA A 264 -25.96 10.40 3.73
N ALA A 265 -25.24 10.04 2.68
CA ALA A 265 -23.92 10.54 2.36
C ALA A 265 -24.03 12.02 1.94
N ASP A 266 -23.17 12.88 2.48
CA ASP A 266 -23.16 14.30 2.17
C ASP A 266 -22.87 14.56 0.68
N SER A 267 -23.75 15.35 0.04
CA SER A 267 -23.60 15.81 -1.35
C SER A 267 -22.88 17.15 -1.39
N ALA A 268 -21.60 17.14 -1.78
CA ALA A 268 -20.90 18.30 -2.32
C ALA A 268 -20.01 17.87 -3.50
N GLU A 269 -20.21 18.60 -4.62
CA GLU A 269 -19.51 18.59 -5.91
C GLU A 269 -19.73 17.42 -6.90
N SER A 270 -20.30 17.81 -8.05
CA SER A 270 -20.33 17.05 -9.30
C SER A 270 -18.98 17.19 -10.02
N PRO A 271 -18.33 16.10 -10.49
CA PRO A 271 -17.26 16.19 -11.46
C PRO A 271 -17.70 15.67 -12.83
N THR A 272 -17.75 16.57 -13.83
CA THR A 272 -17.58 16.18 -15.23
C THR A 272 -16.08 16.12 -15.55
N ALA A 273 -15.66 14.96 -16.06
CA ALA A 273 -14.42 14.62 -16.77
C ALA A 273 -13.08 14.59 -16.01
N ALA A 274 -12.70 13.40 -15.52
CA ALA A 274 -11.47 12.66 -15.85
C ALA A 274 -11.47 11.28 -15.13
N ARG A 275 -10.98 10.21 -15.77
CA ARG A 275 -10.50 8.97 -15.10
C ARG A 275 -9.15 9.29 -14.40
N PRO A 276 -8.64 8.50 -13.43
CA PRO A 276 -9.25 7.63 -12.39
C PRO A 276 -8.66 7.95 -10.97
N THR A 277 -8.72 7.01 -10.00
CA THR A 277 -7.85 6.78 -8.80
C THR A 277 -8.42 7.00 -7.39
N ALA A 278 -8.77 5.93 -6.68
CA ALA A 278 -8.68 5.87 -5.22
C ALA A 278 -8.33 4.45 -4.78
N LEU A 279 -7.23 4.33 -4.02
CA LEU A 279 -6.57 3.10 -3.59
C LEU A 279 -7.14 2.54 -2.26
N PRO A 280 -6.91 1.26 -1.92
CA PRO A 280 -7.67 0.52 -0.89
C PRO A 280 -7.32 0.81 0.59
N PHE A 281 -6.65 1.90 0.94
CA PHE A 281 -6.11 2.11 2.30
C PHE A 281 -6.41 3.51 2.83
N GLY A 282 -6.28 3.72 4.15
CA GLY A 282 -6.40 5.03 4.81
C GLY A 282 -5.28 5.97 4.39
N VAL A 283 -5.37 6.45 3.16
CA VAL A 283 -4.44 7.33 2.48
C VAL A 283 -5.12 8.68 2.37
N THR A 284 -4.65 9.66 3.13
CA THR A 284 -5.09 11.04 2.95
C THR A 284 -4.03 11.75 2.11
N VAL A 285 -4.36 12.05 0.86
CA VAL A 285 -3.56 12.94 0.02
C VAL A 285 -3.98 14.36 0.39
N SER A 286 -3.08 15.15 0.97
CA SER A 286 -3.32 16.58 1.20
C SER A 286 -2.45 17.42 0.28
N ALA A 287 -3.04 18.47 -0.30
CA ALA A 287 -2.29 19.49 -1.00
C ALA A 287 -1.78 20.50 0.03
N ARG A 288 -0.47 20.52 0.28
CA ARG A 288 0.18 21.48 1.19
C ARG A 288 1.35 22.16 0.49
N THR A 289 1.46 23.47 0.70
CA THR A 289 2.31 24.37 -0.07
C THR A 289 3.75 24.34 0.42
N LEU A 290 4.57 23.39 -0.07
CA LEU A 290 6.05 23.45 0.02
C LEU A 290 6.67 24.33 -1.09
N GLN A 291 5.89 25.28 -1.60
CA GLN A 291 6.13 25.95 -2.87
C GLN A 291 7.47 26.68 -2.93
N GLN A 292 7.90 27.27 -1.81
CA GLN A 292 9.20 27.97 -1.72
C GLN A 292 10.39 27.01 -1.77
N LEU A 293 10.25 25.79 -1.22
CA LEU A 293 11.27 24.74 -1.34
C LEU A 293 11.27 24.18 -2.76
N SER A 294 10.10 23.84 -3.31
CA SER A 294 9.98 23.21 -4.64
C SER A 294 10.54 24.04 -5.79
N ALA A 295 10.51 25.37 -5.68
CA ALA A 295 11.04 26.28 -6.71
C ALA A 295 12.57 26.33 -6.74
N ASP A 296 13.22 26.03 -5.62
CA ASP A 296 14.68 26.07 -5.46
C ASP A 296 15.31 24.67 -5.61
N LEU A 297 14.51 23.62 -5.77
CA LEU A 297 14.95 22.22 -5.77
C LEU A 297 15.01 21.65 -7.20
N ASP A 298 16.23 21.40 -7.68
CA ASP A 298 16.46 20.68 -8.94
C ASP A 298 16.52 19.14 -8.76
N TYR A 299 16.52 18.61 -7.52
CA TYR A 299 16.79 17.19 -7.19
C TYR A 299 16.09 16.73 -5.90
N PRO A 300 15.97 15.41 -5.63
CA PRO A 300 15.33 14.89 -4.43
C PRO A 300 16.02 15.42 -3.16
N VAL A 301 15.20 16.03 -2.31
CA VAL A 301 15.55 16.56 -0.98
C VAL A 301 16.07 15.45 -0.08
N ARG A 302 17.25 15.62 0.54
CA ARG A 302 17.65 14.80 1.69
C ARG A 302 17.99 15.69 2.90
N GLN A 303 17.62 15.19 4.09
CA GLN A 303 17.58 15.95 5.34
C GLN A 303 18.43 15.25 6.42
N VAL A 304 18.78 15.99 7.47
CA VAL A 304 19.45 15.48 8.66
C VAL A 304 18.86 16.11 9.91
N VAL A 305 18.78 15.36 11.01
CA VAL A 305 18.36 15.93 12.29
C VAL A 305 19.61 16.35 13.07
N ILE A 306 19.71 17.64 13.38
CA ILE A 306 20.80 18.21 14.19
C ILE A 306 20.16 18.89 15.39
N ASP A 307 20.52 18.43 16.59
CA ASP A 307 20.07 18.99 17.86
C ASP A 307 18.53 19.14 17.97
N GLY A 308 17.79 18.20 17.37
CA GLY A 308 16.32 18.14 17.41
C GLY A 308 15.60 18.93 16.30
N GLU A 309 16.34 19.65 15.45
CA GLU A 309 15.79 20.35 14.29
C GLU A 309 16.08 19.57 13.00
N VAL A 310 15.11 19.58 12.09
CA VAL A 310 15.31 19.09 10.72
C VAL A 310 16.09 20.13 9.94
N TRP A 311 17.20 19.73 9.35
CA TRP A 311 18.00 20.52 8.44
C TRP A 311 17.89 19.96 7.02
N MET A 312 17.67 20.85 6.06
CA MET A 312 17.79 20.58 4.63
C MET A 312 18.96 21.40 4.09
N ILE A 313 19.92 20.72 3.46
CA ILE A 313 21.15 21.35 2.95
C ILE A 313 21.44 20.76 1.57
N PHE A 314 21.58 21.61 0.56
CA PHE A 314 21.77 21.16 -0.82
C PHE A 314 22.51 22.18 -1.68
N VAL A 315 23.08 21.72 -2.79
CA VAL A 315 23.68 22.58 -3.82
C VAL A 315 22.68 22.76 -4.97
N PRO A 316 22.27 23.99 -5.30
CA PRO A 316 21.23 24.24 -6.31
C PRO A 316 21.81 24.14 -7.73
N GLY A 317 21.17 23.39 -8.63
CA GLY A 317 21.50 23.40 -10.07
C GLY A 317 21.88 22.05 -10.70
N ARG A 318 21.51 21.86 -11.97
CA ARG A 318 22.25 21.02 -12.95
C ARG A 318 23.42 21.78 -13.56
N GLN A 319 24.47 22.03 -12.78
CA GLN A 319 25.66 22.72 -13.31
C GLN A 319 26.94 21.92 -13.06
N ALA A 320 27.76 21.79 -14.10
CA ALA A 320 29.14 21.37 -13.95
C ALA A 320 29.92 22.48 -13.25
N TYR A 321 30.26 22.28 -11.97
CA TYR A 321 30.96 23.29 -11.20
C TYR A 321 32.45 23.27 -11.54
N LYS A 322 32.96 24.43 -11.94
CA LYS A 322 34.39 24.71 -12.09
C LYS A 322 34.88 25.57 -10.91
N GLY A 323 34.56 25.17 -9.68
CA GLY A 323 34.99 25.86 -8.45
C GLY A 323 33.95 25.86 -7.33
N ILE A 324 33.92 26.96 -6.57
CA ILE A 324 33.06 27.15 -5.39
C ILE A 324 31.59 27.28 -5.81
N ALA A 325 30.72 26.45 -5.23
CA ALA A 325 29.27 26.52 -5.40
C ALA A 325 28.59 27.00 -4.11
N PRO A 326 27.45 27.73 -4.21
CA PRO A 326 26.60 28.02 -3.06
C PRO A 326 25.95 26.74 -2.52
N VAL A 327 25.71 26.72 -1.21
CA VAL A 327 25.00 25.63 -0.52
C VAL A 327 23.79 26.22 0.19
N LEU A 328 22.59 25.93 -0.30
CA LEU A 328 21.35 26.39 0.31
C LEU A 328 21.09 25.62 1.60
N ARG A 329 20.58 26.33 2.61
CA ARG A 329 20.35 25.79 3.96
C ARG A 329 18.99 26.22 4.47
N TYR A 330 18.25 25.25 5.00
CA TYR A 330 16.94 25.44 5.61
C TYR A 330 16.89 24.63 6.91
N LYS A 331 16.21 25.14 7.93
CA LYS A 331 15.97 24.37 9.16
C LYS A 331 14.59 24.66 9.76
N GLY A 332 14.06 23.72 10.52
CA GLY A 332 12.79 23.87 11.20
C GLY A 332 12.46 22.66 12.07
N PRO A 333 11.32 22.69 12.78
CA PRO A 333 10.88 21.54 13.59
C PRO A 333 10.50 20.32 12.74
N ASP A 334 10.09 20.55 11.48
CA ASP A 334 9.72 19.53 10.50
C ASP A 334 9.84 20.09 9.07
N LEU A 335 9.53 19.27 8.06
CA LEU A 335 9.63 19.64 6.64
C LEU A 335 8.58 20.67 6.17
N GLU A 336 7.48 20.87 6.90
CA GLU A 336 6.44 21.85 6.56
C GLU A 336 6.77 23.25 7.12
N HIS A 337 7.60 23.33 8.15
CA HIS A 337 7.93 24.57 8.87
C HIS A 337 9.41 24.97 8.74
N LEU A 338 9.99 24.75 7.56
CA LEU A 338 11.40 25.10 7.31
C LEU A 338 11.57 26.60 7.02
N GLU A 339 12.62 27.17 7.61
CA GLU A 339 13.04 28.55 7.42
C GLU A 339 14.42 28.61 6.75
N ARG A 340 14.57 29.48 5.75
CA ARG A 340 15.83 29.71 5.03
C ARG A 340 16.89 30.27 5.98
N GLN A 341 18.08 29.68 5.93
CA GLN A 341 19.25 30.08 6.68
C GLN A 341 20.25 30.80 5.76
N PRO A 342 21.32 31.42 6.30
CA PRO A 342 22.42 31.94 5.48
C PRO A 342 23.07 30.82 4.66
N ASP A 343 23.25 31.08 3.37
CA ASP A 343 23.83 30.14 2.42
C ASP A 343 25.29 29.83 2.79
N GLY A 344 25.66 28.56 2.64
CA GLY A 344 27.03 28.10 2.73
C GLY A 344 27.73 28.08 1.38
N THR A 345 28.93 27.51 1.37
CA THR A 345 29.78 27.37 0.18
C THR A 345 30.58 26.07 0.23
N GLY A 346 30.94 25.53 -0.92
CA GLY A 346 31.86 24.41 -1.02
C GLY A 346 32.57 24.37 -2.37
N ASP A 347 33.84 23.97 -2.38
CA ASP A 347 34.54 23.66 -3.63
C ASP A 347 34.21 22.23 -4.06
N PHE A 348 33.40 22.13 -5.11
CA PHE A 348 32.99 20.85 -5.70
C PHE A 348 33.56 20.68 -7.12
N SER A 349 34.73 21.28 -7.38
CA SER A 349 35.45 21.11 -8.65
C SER A 349 35.71 19.63 -8.98
N GLY A 350 35.64 19.29 -10.28
CA GLY A 350 35.85 17.92 -10.77
C GLY A 350 34.57 17.17 -11.21
N GLY A 351 33.43 17.85 -11.34
CA GLY A 351 32.26 17.29 -12.01
C GLY A 351 30.94 18.06 -11.81
N SER A 352 29.86 17.58 -12.41
CA SER A 352 28.49 18.01 -12.08
C SER A 352 28.08 17.41 -10.75
N ALA A 353 28.47 18.07 -9.67
CA ALA A 353 28.30 17.59 -8.31
C ALA A 353 26.99 18.12 -7.70
N HIS A 354 26.12 17.20 -7.28
CA HIS A 354 24.90 17.51 -6.55
C HIS A 354 25.12 17.18 -5.07
N LEU A 355 25.26 18.20 -4.22
CA LEU A 355 25.22 18.03 -2.76
C LEU A 355 23.76 17.96 -2.33
N GLY A 356 23.45 16.98 -1.48
CA GLY A 356 22.11 16.84 -0.92
C GLY A 356 21.53 15.46 -1.10
N CYS A 357 22.36 14.46 -1.41
CA CYS A 357 21.87 13.10 -1.48
C CYS A 357 22.05 12.39 -0.11
N GLY A 358 23.18 12.21 0.56
CA GLY A 358 23.17 11.57 1.90
C GLY A 358 23.69 12.51 2.98
N MET A 359 23.06 12.65 4.15
CA MET A 359 23.64 13.45 5.23
C MET A 359 23.64 12.72 6.57
N TRP A 360 24.74 12.84 7.30
CA TRP A 360 24.88 12.30 8.66
C TRP A 360 25.62 13.28 9.56
N TRP A 361 25.12 13.46 10.77
CA TRP A 361 25.71 14.34 11.78
C TRP A 361 26.39 13.51 12.87
N ASP A 362 27.72 13.53 12.89
CA ASP A 362 28.50 12.98 13.99
C ASP A 362 28.54 14.00 15.13
N LYS A 363 27.72 13.74 16.16
CA LYS A 363 27.62 14.58 17.37
C LYS A 363 28.93 14.63 18.16
N GLU A 364 29.73 13.57 18.14
CA GLU A 364 30.98 13.48 18.91
C GLU A 364 32.02 14.42 18.31
N THR A 365 32.21 14.36 16.99
CA THR A 365 33.22 15.18 16.30
C THR A 365 32.67 16.51 15.78
N ARG A 366 31.36 16.73 15.92
CA ARG A 366 30.63 17.87 15.32
C ARG A 366 30.91 17.98 13.82
N THR A 367 30.95 16.83 13.15
CA THR A 367 31.21 16.75 11.70
C THR A 367 29.93 16.33 10.99
N LEU A 368 29.56 17.15 10.01
CA LEU A 368 28.49 16.87 9.08
C LEU A 368 29.08 16.20 7.84
N TYR A 369 28.67 14.98 7.56
CA TYR A 369 29.06 14.22 6.38
C TYR A 369 27.98 14.37 5.31
N GLY A 370 28.40 14.59 4.07
CA GLY A 370 27.52 14.81 2.93
C GLY A 370 27.98 13.97 1.74
N LEU A 371 27.09 13.16 1.19
CA LEU A 371 27.35 12.43 -0.05
C LEU A 371 26.95 13.26 -1.25
N LEU A 372 27.81 13.19 -2.27
CA LEU A 372 27.71 13.88 -3.55
C LEU A 372 27.46 12.86 -4.66
N HIS A 373 26.44 13.10 -5.46
CA HIS A 373 26.27 12.46 -6.76
C HIS A 373 27.01 13.28 -7.83
N THR A 374 27.78 12.62 -8.68
CA THR A 374 28.45 13.27 -9.82
C THR A 374 27.98 12.64 -11.12
N GLU A 375 27.29 13.39 -11.99
CA GLU A 375 26.78 12.86 -13.27
C GLU A 375 27.84 12.85 -14.39
N TYR A 376 28.71 13.86 -14.41
CA TYR A 376 29.74 14.07 -15.44
C TYR A 376 31.05 14.44 -14.76
N ASP A 377 32.14 13.81 -15.18
CA ASP A 377 33.48 14.27 -14.85
C ASP A 377 33.87 15.41 -15.83
N LEU A 378 34.63 16.42 -15.39
CA LEU A 378 35.01 17.55 -16.23
C LEU A 378 35.80 17.13 -17.48
N ASP A 379 36.44 15.96 -17.42
CA ASP A 379 37.20 15.38 -18.53
C ASP A 379 36.31 14.74 -19.61
N HIS A 380 35.00 14.61 -19.38
CA HIS A 380 34.04 13.93 -20.27
C HIS A 380 32.70 14.70 -20.37
N PRO A 381 32.63 15.77 -21.20
CA PRO A 381 31.47 16.64 -21.28
C PRO A 381 30.22 15.98 -21.90
N PRO A 382 29.01 16.50 -21.60
CA PRO A 382 27.75 16.00 -22.16
C PRO A 382 27.78 15.97 -23.70
N GLY A 383 27.28 14.88 -24.30
CA GLY A 383 27.15 14.75 -25.75
C GLY A 383 28.32 14.07 -26.49
N GLN A 384 29.43 13.75 -25.81
CA GLN A 384 30.48 12.87 -26.36
C GLN A 384 30.29 11.40 -26.00
N GLY A 385 29.18 11.08 -25.32
CA GLY A 385 28.89 9.76 -24.79
C GLY A 385 29.98 9.30 -23.82
N TRP A 386 29.94 9.64 -22.53
CA TRP A 386 29.01 9.07 -21.56
C TRP A 386 29.17 9.73 -20.17
N THR A 387 28.32 9.34 -19.22
CA THR A 387 28.36 9.69 -17.79
C THR A 387 29.37 8.85 -17.02
N ALA A 388 30.33 9.47 -16.31
CA ALA A 388 31.23 8.80 -15.37
C ALA A 388 30.67 9.00 -13.95
N LYS A 389 29.63 8.23 -13.60
CA LYS A 389 28.91 8.48 -12.36
C LYS A 389 29.71 8.03 -11.13
N LYS A 390 29.79 8.92 -10.13
CA LYS A 390 30.54 8.69 -8.89
C LYS A 390 29.71 9.13 -7.70
N THR A 391 29.76 8.34 -6.63
CA THR A 391 29.35 8.82 -5.31
C THR A 391 30.59 9.28 -4.56
N ARG A 392 30.63 10.54 -4.14
CA ARG A 392 31.76 11.16 -3.43
C ARG A 392 31.34 11.59 -2.03
N LEU A 393 32.30 11.80 -1.16
CA LEU A 393 32.10 12.28 0.21
C LEU A 393 32.63 13.70 0.35
N ALA A 394 31.84 14.57 0.98
CA ALA A 394 32.25 15.87 1.50
C ALA A 394 31.92 15.99 2.98
N ILE A 395 32.60 16.89 3.68
CA ILE A 395 32.37 17.16 5.11
C ILE A 395 32.26 18.66 5.40
N SER A 396 31.54 19.00 6.46
CA SER A 396 31.43 20.33 7.05
C SER A 396 31.57 20.25 8.57
N ARG A 397 32.20 21.25 9.19
CA ARG A 397 32.35 21.36 10.66
C ARG A 397 31.64 22.57 11.25
N ASP A 398 30.92 23.31 10.42
CA ASP A 398 30.27 24.58 10.72
C ASP A 398 28.81 24.59 10.25
N LEU A 399 28.15 23.43 10.39
CA LEU A 399 26.73 23.22 10.08
C LEU A 399 26.35 23.57 8.63
N GLY A 400 27.26 23.27 7.70
CA GLY A 400 27.08 23.41 6.26
C GLY A 400 27.43 24.78 5.69
N LEU A 401 28.05 25.68 6.47
CA LEU A 401 28.57 26.95 5.97
C LEU A 401 29.76 26.76 5.04
N THR A 402 30.66 25.83 5.36
CA THR A 402 31.79 25.45 4.51
C THR A 402 31.85 23.94 4.33
N TRP A 403 32.08 23.51 3.09
CA TRP A 403 32.19 22.11 2.70
C TRP A 403 33.55 21.81 2.05
N THR A 404 34.11 20.65 2.39
CA THR A 404 35.37 20.13 1.82
C THR A 404 35.15 18.74 1.24
N LEU A 405 35.54 18.53 -0.02
CA LEU A 405 35.54 17.22 -0.66
C LEU A 405 36.64 16.32 -0.07
N VAL A 406 36.27 15.09 0.30
CA VAL A 406 37.16 14.09 0.93
C VAL A 406 37.63 13.04 -0.08
N GLY A 407 36.76 12.57 -0.97
CA GLY A 407 37.13 11.58 -2.00
C GLY A 407 35.96 10.74 -2.49
N ASP A 408 36.24 9.79 -3.38
CA ASP A 408 35.24 8.89 -3.99
C ASP A 408 34.93 7.70 -3.07
N ILE A 409 33.66 7.36 -2.91
CA ILE A 409 33.21 6.21 -2.11
C ILE A 409 32.71 5.05 -2.97
N LEU A 410 32.00 5.35 -4.05
CA LEU A 410 31.46 4.36 -4.99
C LEU A 410 31.77 4.78 -6.41
N THR A 411 32.36 3.86 -7.16
CA THR A 411 32.63 3.99 -8.58
C THR A 411 32.43 2.64 -9.25
N ARG A 412 32.32 2.66 -10.58
CA ARG A 412 32.42 1.45 -11.39
C ARG A 412 33.89 1.04 -11.58
N ALA A 413 34.16 -0.25 -11.81
CA ALA A 413 35.36 -0.65 -12.52
C ALA A 413 35.16 -0.28 -13.99
N LEU A 414 35.63 0.88 -14.41
CA LEU A 414 35.80 1.13 -15.84
C LEU A 414 36.86 0.13 -16.35
N PRO A 415 36.72 -0.46 -17.56
CA PRO A 415 37.92 -0.82 -18.28
C PRO A 415 38.69 0.49 -18.52
N GLU A 416 39.93 0.55 -18.05
CA GLU A 416 40.77 1.76 -18.06
C GLU A 416 41.12 2.26 -19.47
N THR A 417 40.64 1.61 -20.53
CA THR A 417 40.94 1.94 -21.92
C THR A 417 39.67 2.25 -22.71
N LYS A 418 39.81 3.15 -23.68
CA LYS A 418 38.81 3.50 -24.71
C LYS A 418 38.44 2.32 -25.63
N ASP A 419 38.93 1.10 -25.36
CA ASP A 419 38.65 -0.10 -26.16
C ASP A 419 37.38 -0.77 -25.65
N TYR A 420 36.27 -0.24 -26.14
CA TYR A 420 34.92 -0.64 -25.80
C TYR A 420 34.52 -1.96 -26.46
N VAL A 421 34.90 -3.12 -25.92
CA VAL A 421 34.39 -4.43 -26.39
C VAL A 421 32.88 -4.58 -26.03
N GLY A 422 32.04 -5.12 -26.93
CA GLY A 422 30.58 -5.38 -26.73
C GLY A 422 29.61 -4.27 -27.16
N ASP A 423 28.29 -4.48 -27.08
CA ASP A 423 27.26 -3.55 -27.60
C ASP A 423 26.68 -2.55 -26.58
N ASN A 424 26.94 -2.75 -25.28
CA ASN A 424 26.37 -1.94 -24.19
C ASN A 424 27.46 -1.41 -23.25
N PHE A 425 27.09 -0.44 -22.42
CA PHE A 425 27.89 0.05 -21.32
C PHE A 425 27.09 0.34 -20.07
N GLU A 426 27.73 0.28 -18.92
CA GLU A 426 27.13 0.61 -17.64
C GLU A 426 27.68 1.95 -17.16
N ALA A 427 26.76 2.86 -16.85
CA ALA A 427 27.01 4.27 -16.53
C ALA A 427 27.60 4.50 -15.12
N GLY A 428 27.60 3.47 -14.27
CA GLY A 428 28.05 3.55 -12.88
C GLY A 428 26.97 4.00 -11.89
N PRO A 429 27.29 3.98 -10.58
CA PRO A 429 26.36 4.33 -9.51
C PRO A 429 25.99 5.83 -9.60
N ALA A 430 24.75 6.06 -9.97
CA ALA A 430 24.04 7.32 -10.14
C ALA A 430 23.35 7.76 -8.86
N ASP A 431 22.26 8.53 -9.03
CA ASP A 431 21.23 8.81 -8.02
C ASP A 431 21.12 7.66 -7.02
N PHE A 432 21.28 7.97 -5.74
CA PHE A 432 21.28 6.95 -4.71
C PHE A 432 20.16 7.19 -3.69
N ASP A 433 20.14 6.39 -2.65
CA ASP A 433 19.48 6.61 -1.38
C ASP A 433 20.51 6.34 -0.29
N PHE A 434 20.42 7.09 0.81
CA PHE A 434 21.35 6.97 1.94
C PHE A 434 20.53 6.74 3.19
N TYR A 435 20.84 5.66 3.92
CA TYR A 435 20.18 5.31 5.15
C TYR A 435 21.21 5.03 6.24
N VAL A 436 20.98 5.59 7.42
CA VAL A 436 21.77 5.35 8.62
C VAL A 436 21.01 4.35 9.47
N ASP A 437 21.54 3.14 9.58
CA ASP A 437 20.99 2.08 10.43
C ASP A 437 21.78 2.02 11.73
N GLU A 438 21.45 2.89 12.69
CA GLU A 438 22.13 2.91 14.00
C GLU A 438 21.96 1.58 14.75
N ARG A 439 20.85 0.87 14.53
CA ARG A 439 20.59 -0.46 15.12
C ARG A 439 21.57 -1.51 14.61
N GLY A 440 21.82 -1.52 13.31
CA GLY A 440 22.78 -2.43 12.66
C GLY A 440 24.22 -1.96 12.76
N GLY A 441 24.48 -0.68 13.05
CA GLY A 441 25.81 -0.10 13.09
C GLY A 441 26.40 0.23 11.71
N TYR A 442 25.56 0.42 10.69
CA TYR A 442 26.00 0.60 9.31
C TYR A 442 25.30 1.78 8.60
N PHE A 443 26.06 2.43 7.73
CA PHE A 443 25.56 3.23 6.64
C PHE A 443 25.22 2.33 5.45
N TYR A 444 24.11 2.59 4.79
CA TYR A 444 23.74 1.97 3.52
C TYR A 444 23.57 3.03 2.44
N VAL A 445 24.18 2.77 1.28
CA VAL A 445 23.94 3.52 0.05
C VAL A 445 23.33 2.55 -0.95
N THR A 446 22.09 2.81 -1.36
CA THR A 446 21.47 2.11 -2.48
C THR A 446 21.64 2.99 -3.71
N SER A 447 22.46 2.59 -4.68
CA SER A 447 22.71 3.37 -5.89
C SER A 447 21.93 2.85 -7.08
N TRP A 448 21.40 3.76 -7.89
CA TRP A 448 20.92 3.45 -9.22
C TRP A 448 22.05 3.29 -10.20
N ASN A 449 21.98 2.28 -11.03
CA ASN A 449 22.93 2.05 -12.07
C ASN A 449 22.17 1.77 -13.37
N SER A 450 22.81 2.00 -14.51
CA SER A 450 22.10 1.96 -15.79
C SER A 450 22.96 1.41 -16.91
N PHE A 451 22.43 0.46 -17.68
CA PHE A 451 23.05 0.09 -18.97
C PHE A 451 22.54 0.98 -20.09
N VAL A 452 23.42 1.30 -21.03
CA VAL A 452 23.15 2.15 -22.17
C VAL A 452 23.74 1.47 -23.41
N PRO A 453 22.96 1.30 -24.49
CA PRO A 453 23.48 0.78 -25.75
C PRO A 453 24.46 1.73 -26.42
N LYS A 454 25.55 1.21 -26.99
CA LYS A 454 26.56 2.02 -27.69
C LYS A 454 26.04 2.61 -29.01
N ASN A 455 25.14 1.89 -29.68
CA ASN A 455 24.57 2.25 -31.00
C ASN A 455 23.04 2.43 -30.96
N GLY A 456 22.43 2.53 -29.77
CA GLY A 456 20.98 2.71 -29.59
C GLY A 456 20.59 4.16 -29.29
N PRO A 457 19.29 4.49 -29.32
CA PRO A 457 18.82 5.81 -28.89
C PRO A 457 19.25 6.08 -27.43
N ILE A 458 19.67 7.33 -27.15
CA ILE A 458 20.18 7.82 -25.84
C ILE A 458 19.27 7.44 -24.65
N ASN A 459 17.98 7.18 -24.89
CA ASN A 459 16.98 6.91 -23.85
C ASN A 459 16.82 5.41 -23.50
N GLY A 460 17.64 4.51 -24.06
CA GLY A 460 17.62 3.07 -23.77
C GLY A 460 18.22 2.67 -22.42
N PHE A 461 18.02 3.45 -21.36
CA PHE A 461 18.58 3.17 -20.04
C PHE A 461 17.94 1.93 -19.41
N LEU A 462 18.78 0.97 -19.06
CA LEU A 462 18.38 -0.21 -18.28
C LEU A 462 18.71 0.02 -16.81
N MET A 463 17.76 0.53 -16.04
CA MET A 463 17.98 0.96 -14.65
C MET A 463 17.93 -0.23 -13.69
N PHE A 464 18.83 -0.27 -12.70
CA PHE A 464 18.85 -1.25 -11.61
C PHE A 464 19.42 -0.67 -10.32
N SER A 465 19.15 -1.31 -9.19
CA SER A 465 19.67 -0.87 -7.88
C SER A 465 20.75 -1.83 -7.37
N GLU A 466 21.82 -1.24 -6.85
CA GLU A 466 22.90 -1.92 -6.14
C GLU A 466 22.99 -1.34 -4.73
N VAL A 467 23.55 -2.09 -3.77
CA VAL A 467 23.72 -1.58 -2.41
C VAL A 467 25.16 -1.73 -1.95
N ALA A 468 25.67 -0.67 -1.34
CA ALA A 468 26.92 -0.67 -0.60
C ALA A 468 26.68 -0.29 0.86
N ARG A 469 27.55 -0.75 1.75
CA ARG A 469 27.52 -0.37 3.17
C ARG A 469 28.90 -0.02 3.70
N CYS A 470 28.92 0.77 4.77
CA CYS A 470 30.11 1.14 5.52
C CYS A 470 29.76 1.13 7.01
N ALA A 471 30.66 0.67 7.88
CA ALA A 471 30.40 0.69 9.31
C ALA A 471 30.32 2.13 9.83
N ILE A 472 29.43 2.40 10.79
CA ILE A 472 29.32 3.74 11.40
C ILE A 472 30.63 4.17 12.05
N ALA A 473 31.33 3.21 12.67
CA ALA A 473 32.65 3.42 13.28
C ALA A 473 33.73 3.86 12.27
N ASP A 474 33.58 3.54 10.98
CA ASP A 474 34.51 3.94 9.91
C ASP A 474 34.18 5.35 9.35
N LYS A 475 33.15 6.03 9.88
CA LYS A 475 32.78 7.43 9.57
C LYS A 475 32.73 7.74 8.07
N MET A 476 32.13 6.83 7.30
CA MET A 476 31.94 6.93 5.85
C MET A 476 33.24 7.01 5.02
N ALA A 477 34.40 6.70 5.61
CA ALA A 477 35.70 6.92 4.97
C ALA A 477 35.83 6.26 3.57
N PRO A 478 36.47 6.94 2.59
CA PRO A 478 36.83 6.32 1.32
C PRO A 478 37.59 4.99 1.52
N GLY A 479 37.24 3.96 0.74
CA GLY A 479 37.84 2.63 0.84
C GLY A 479 37.28 1.72 1.96
N LYS A 480 36.34 2.20 2.78
CA LYS A 480 35.63 1.40 3.80
C LYS A 480 34.24 0.94 3.39
N TRP A 481 33.88 1.18 2.13
CA TRP A 481 32.60 0.80 1.55
C TRP A 481 32.71 -0.57 0.88
N PHE A 482 31.73 -1.43 1.11
CA PHE A 482 31.62 -2.75 0.49
C PHE A 482 30.27 -2.92 -0.19
N LYS A 483 30.26 -3.44 -1.41
CA LYS A 483 29.05 -3.77 -2.18
C LYS A 483 28.52 -5.16 -1.82
N PHE A 484 27.20 -5.30 -1.93
CA PHE A 484 26.52 -6.58 -1.76
C PHE A 484 26.62 -7.42 -3.04
N ARG A 485 27.05 -8.67 -2.91
CA ARG A 485 27.14 -9.62 -4.02
C ARG A 485 26.95 -11.04 -3.52
N ASP A 486 26.02 -11.76 -4.14
CA ASP A 486 25.75 -13.19 -3.88
C ASP A 486 25.62 -13.52 -2.38
N GLY A 487 24.86 -12.68 -1.64
CA GLY A 487 24.65 -12.85 -0.20
C GLY A 487 25.79 -12.33 0.69
N GLN A 488 26.84 -11.75 0.11
CA GLN A 488 28.06 -11.35 0.83
C GLN A 488 28.38 -9.86 0.66
N TRP A 489 29.13 -9.29 1.62
CA TRP A 489 29.58 -7.90 1.64
C TRP A 489 31.11 -7.80 1.56
N ALA A 490 31.68 -8.31 0.49
CA ALA A 490 33.14 -8.43 0.32
C ALA A 490 33.69 -7.60 -0.85
N GLU A 491 32.84 -7.23 -1.81
CA GLU A 491 33.26 -6.49 -3.00
C GLU A 491 33.56 -5.03 -2.63
N PRO A 492 34.69 -4.45 -3.07
CA PRO A 492 35.02 -3.07 -2.73
C PRO A 492 34.02 -2.07 -3.36
N GLY A 493 33.72 -0.99 -2.64
CA GLY A 493 32.85 0.09 -3.12
C GLY A 493 33.37 0.74 -4.41
N LEU A 494 34.69 0.85 -4.55
CA LEU A 494 35.37 1.28 -5.77
C LEU A 494 35.69 0.06 -6.62
N GLY A 495 35.21 0.03 -7.87
CA GLY A 495 35.61 -1.02 -8.81
C GLY A 495 34.97 -2.41 -8.58
N GLY A 496 34.40 -2.68 -7.41
CA GLY A 496 33.82 -3.99 -7.09
C GLY A 496 32.51 -4.27 -7.84
N LYS A 497 32.21 -5.55 -7.97
CA LYS A 497 30.95 -6.06 -8.55
C LYS A 497 29.83 -5.99 -7.52
N ALA A 498 28.58 -6.00 -7.97
CA ALA A 498 27.43 -6.08 -7.08
C ALA A 498 26.31 -6.92 -7.68
N SER A 499 25.52 -7.54 -6.82
CA SER A 499 24.23 -8.11 -7.20
C SER A 499 23.20 -6.99 -7.27
N ARG A 500 22.22 -7.15 -8.17
CA ARG A 500 21.07 -6.25 -8.20
C ARG A 500 20.15 -6.57 -7.03
N VAL A 501 19.76 -5.55 -6.28
CA VAL A 501 18.98 -5.65 -5.05
C VAL A 501 17.64 -4.95 -5.24
N GLY A 502 16.57 -5.53 -4.69
CA GLY A 502 15.25 -4.88 -4.70
C GLY A 502 14.53 -4.97 -6.04
N MET A 503 14.94 -5.89 -6.92
CA MET A 503 14.44 -6.04 -8.29
C MET A 503 13.73 -7.38 -8.55
N ASP A 504 12.94 -7.89 -7.59
CA ASP A 504 11.89 -8.82 -7.99
C ASP A 504 10.84 -8.09 -8.87
N ARG A 505 9.72 -8.74 -9.21
CA ARG A 505 8.71 -8.38 -10.24
C ARG A 505 8.31 -6.89 -10.40
N ARG A 506 8.73 -5.95 -9.52
CA ARG A 506 8.49 -4.50 -9.59
C ARG A 506 9.60 -3.67 -8.91
N GLY A 507 10.83 -3.67 -9.46
CA GLY A 507 11.97 -2.93 -8.91
C GLY A 507 11.64 -1.52 -8.41
N LEU A 508 11.97 -1.22 -7.14
CA LEU A 508 11.66 0.05 -6.47
C LEU A 508 12.89 0.86 -6.09
N TYR A 509 12.80 2.16 -6.35
CA TYR A 509 13.77 3.17 -5.97
C TYR A 509 13.27 4.12 -4.91
N GLY A 510 13.97 4.20 -3.79
CA GLY A 510 13.79 5.35 -2.93
C GLY A 510 14.11 5.09 -1.46
N ASN A 511 13.62 6.03 -0.67
CA ASN A 511 14.05 6.22 0.70
C ASN A 511 13.69 5.03 1.59
N THR A 512 14.68 4.65 2.41
CA THR A 512 14.57 3.56 3.36
C THR A 512 14.37 4.11 4.77
N ILE A 513 13.45 3.52 5.54
CA ILE A 513 13.27 3.78 6.97
C ILE A 513 12.89 2.49 7.67
N TYR A 514 13.08 2.37 8.98
CA TYR A 514 12.60 1.20 9.72
C TYR A 514 11.22 1.46 10.31
N SER A 515 10.32 0.48 10.30
CA SER A 515 9.07 0.59 11.05
C SER A 515 9.22 -0.12 12.37
N GLU A 516 9.16 0.61 13.48
CA GLU A 516 9.08 0.01 14.82
C GLU A 516 7.76 -0.72 15.02
N HIS A 517 6.73 -0.27 14.30
CA HIS A 517 5.41 -0.88 14.35
C HIS A 517 5.40 -2.28 13.72
N LEU A 518 6.03 -2.42 12.55
CA LEU A 518 6.05 -3.68 11.78
C LEU A 518 7.27 -4.55 12.11
N GLY A 519 8.33 -3.97 12.67
CA GLY A 519 9.61 -4.66 12.85
C GLY A 519 10.34 -4.92 11.54
N LEU A 520 10.12 -4.08 10.52
CA LEU A 520 10.62 -4.25 9.14
C LEU A 520 11.19 -2.95 8.60
N TYR A 521 12.16 -3.05 7.69
CA TYR A 521 12.60 -1.93 6.87
C TYR A 521 11.59 -1.67 5.76
N LEU A 522 11.20 -0.41 5.57
CA LEU A 522 10.32 0.06 4.51
C LEU A 522 11.15 0.82 3.49
N ARG A 523 10.86 0.61 2.20
CA ARG A 523 11.41 1.39 1.10
C ARG A 523 10.28 1.84 0.20
N ILE A 524 10.16 3.13 -0.04
CA ILE A 524 9.21 3.67 -1.03
C ILE A 524 9.91 3.83 -2.37
N GLY A 525 9.22 3.53 -3.48
CA GLY A 525 9.78 3.85 -4.78
C GLY A 525 8.87 3.80 -5.98
N ILE A 526 9.38 4.29 -7.10
CA ILE A 526 8.68 4.30 -8.40
C ILE A 526 8.96 2.98 -9.14
N ASN A 527 7.95 2.43 -9.81
CA ASN A 527 8.12 1.35 -10.79
C ASN A 527 8.39 1.91 -12.19
N ILE A 528 9.37 1.35 -12.89
CA ILE A 528 9.88 1.87 -14.17
C ILE A 528 9.72 0.78 -15.24
N GLY A 529 9.09 1.11 -16.38
CA GLY A 529 9.13 0.28 -17.59
C GLY A 529 7.81 -0.40 -18.07
N VAL A 530 6.69 0.31 -18.17
CA VAL A 530 5.46 -0.22 -18.84
C VAL A 530 5.08 0.67 -20.03
N THR A 531 5.17 0.19 -21.26
CA THR A 531 4.64 0.91 -22.44
C THR A 531 3.14 0.66 -22.60
N ASP A 532 2.39 1.69 -23.03
CA ASP A 532 1.03 1.55 -23.55
C ASP A 532 0.87 2.24 -24.92
N ASP A 533 -0.23 1.92 -25.59
CA ASP A 533 -0.53 2.02 -27.02
C ASP A 533 -0.62 3.45 -27.59
N ARG A 534 -0.29 4.48 -26.78
CA ARG A 534 -0.56 5.89 -27.08
C ARG A 534 0.56 6.64 -27.80
N GLY A 535 1.59 5.96 -28.31
CA GLY A 535 2.46 6.47 -29.40
C GLY A 535 3.38 7.67 -29.12
N MET A 536 3.59 8.10 -27.86
CA MET A 536 4.61 9.13 -27.53
C MET A 536 6.03 8.52 -27.42
N PRO A 537 7.13 9.28 -27.57
CA PRO A 537 8.52 8.77 -27.47
C PRO A 537 9.02 8.75 -25.99
N PRO A 538 9.65 7.68 -25.44
CA PRO A 538 9.86 7.55 -24.00
C PRO A 538 11.32 7.75 -23.53
N MET A 539 11.49 8.49 -22.43
CA MET A 539 12.26 7.97 -21.31
C MET A 539 11.31 7.04 -20.53
N GLY A 540 11.68 5.78 -20.29
CA GLY A 540 10.77 4.67 -19.95
C GLY A 540 10.11 4.68 -18.55
N PHE A 541 9.35 5.71 -18.18
CA PHE A 541 8.83 5.90 -16.81
C PHE A 541 7.33 5.61 -16.59
N ARG A 542 6.62 5.03 -17.56
CA ARG A 542 5.17 5.23 -17.76
C ARG A 542 4.15 4.53 -16.83
N ASP A 543 4.55 3.75 -15.82
CA ASP A 543 3.60 3.35 -14.75
C ASP A 543 3.48 4.45 -13.68
N HIS A 544 4.48 5.34 -13.56
CA HIS A 544 4.64 6.44 -12.57
C HIS A 544 4.08 6.18 -11.14
N SER A 545 3.89 4.90 -10.81
CA SER A 545 3.19 4.46 -9.63
C SER A 545 4.18 4.34 -8.49
N ILE A 546 3.72 4.67 -7.30
CA ILE A 546 4.54 4.66 -6.10
C ILE A 546 4.21 3.40 -5.32
N TYR A 547 5.23 2.70 -4.85
CA TYR A 547 5.09 1.43 -4.13
C TYR A 547 5.92 1.45 -2.85
N VAL A 548 5.61 0.54 -1.94
CA VAL A 548 6.42 0.23 -0.77
C VAL A 548 6.88 -1.22 -0.86
N SER A 549 8.17 -1.44 -0.64
CA SER A 549 8.76 -2.74 -0.37
C SER A 549 9.20 -2.84 1.08
N VAL A 550 9.21 -4.06 1.61
CA VAL A 550 9.69 -4.39 2.96
C VAL A 550 10.95 -5.22 2.90
N CYS A 551 11.84 -5.07 3.87
CA CYS A 551 13.02 -5.90 4.05
C CYS A 551 13.12 -6.27 5.53
N THR A 552 13.47 -7.51 5.82
CA THR A 552 13.54 -7.97 7.22
C THR A 552 14.88 -7.60 7.84
N ASP A 553 15.94 -7.60 7.02
CA ASP A 553 17.31 -7.34 7.44
C ASP A 553 18.10 -6.69 6.29
N LEU A 554 18.56 -5.45 6.49
CA LEU A 554 19.40 -4.77 5.51
C LEU A 554 20.73 -5.49 5.24
N ALA A 555 21.23 -6.36 6.13
CA ALA A 555 22.40 -7.18 5.80
C ALA A 555 22.09 -8.26 4.76
N ARG A 556 20.84 -8.72 4.68
CA ARG A 556 20.38 -9.74 3.72
C ARG A 556 19.86 -9.13 2.43
N GLN A 557 19.39 -7.88 2.50
CA GLN A 557 18.80 -7.18 1.37
C GLN A 557 17.64 -7.99 0.76
N ASP A 558 16.78 -8.57 1.59
CA ASP A 558 15.66 -9.46 1.23
C ASP A 558 14.34 -8.69 1.00
N TRP A 559 14.43 -7.62 0.19
CA TRP A 559 13.25 -6.80 -0.12
C TRP A 559 12.11 -7.59 -0.76
N SER A 560 10.87 -7.26 -0.48
CA SER A 560 9.67 -7.78 -1.16
C SER A 560 8.64 -6.66 -1.34
N PRO A 561 7.92 -6.59 -2.47
CA PRO A 561 6.84 -5.63 -2.67
C PRO A 561 5.74 -5.85 -1.65
N ALA A 562 5.19 -4.77 -1.13
CA ALA A 562 4.28 -4.86 0.02
C ALA A 562 3.03 -3.98 -0.13
N ALA A 563 3.10 -2.83 -0.82
CA ALA A 563 1.90 -2.05 -1.19
C ALA A 563 2.14 -1.16 -2.42
N LYS A 564 1.06 -0.76 -3.11
CA LYS A 564 1.02 0.31 -4.13
C LYS A 564 0.36 1.55 -3.54
N LEU A 565 1.11 2.62 -3.29
CA LEU A 565 0.65 3.85 -2.63
C LEU A 565 -0.01 4.86 -3.57
N LEU A 566 0.32 4.85 -4.86
CA LEU A 566 -0.29 5.71 -5.88
C LEU A 566 -0.37 4.98 -7.22
N ASP A 567 -1.48 5.12 -7.93
CA ASP A 567 -1.78 4.51 -9.23
C ASP A 567 -2.11 5.57 -10.28
N ASP A 568 -1.18 6.49 -10.55
CA ASP A 568 -1.43 7.62 -11.44
C ASP A 568 -0.52 7.53 -12.68
N PRO A 569 -1.06 7.12 -13.86
CA PRO A 569 -0.26 6.94 -15.08
C PRO A 569 0.28 8.27 -15.64
N ASP A 570 -0.26 9.41 -15.22
CA ASP A 570 0.17 10.75 -15.64
C ASP A 570 1.02 11.45 -14.57
N ASN A 571 1.48 10.71 -13.54
CA ASN A 571 2.28 11.27 -12.47
C ASN A 571 3.66 11.73 -12.96
N THR A 572 3.77 13.03 -13.26
CA THR A 572 5.03 13.71 -13.64
C THR A 572 5.94 14.02 -12.45
N LEU A 573 5.56 13.58 -11.25
CA LEU A 573 6.21 13.95 -10.00
C LEU A 573 7.33 12.94 -9.67
N PHE A 574 8.53 13.47 -9.45
CA PHE A 574 9.73 12.74 -9.10
C PHE A 574 10.23 13.14 -7.69
N GLY A 575 10.81 12.19 -6.95
CA GLY A 575 11.42 12.46 -5.65
C GLY A 575 10.45 12.42 -4.48
N PHE A 576 10.61 11.41 -3.64
CA PHE A 576 9.83 11.18 -2.43
C PHE A 576 10.72 11.14 -1.21
N THR A 577 10.28 11.62 -0.05
CA THR A 577 10.92 11.27 1.23
C THR A 577 9.94 10.62 2.18
N LEU A 578 10.41 9.64 2.95
CA LEU A 578 9.67 8.98 4.01
C LEU A 578 10.02 9.60 5.35
N THR A 579 9.01 9.98 6.12
CA THR A 579 9.18 10.52 7.47
C THR A 579 8.22 9.88 8.45
N ASP A 580 8.44 10.15 9.74
CA ASP A 580 7.42 9.96 10.76
C ASP A 580 6.18 10.85 10.52
N ALA A 581 5.18 10.70 11.39
CA ALA A 581 3.92 11.44 11.31
C ALA A 581 4.10 12.96 11.52
N GLU A 582 5.22 13.37 12.11
CA GLU A 582 5.56 14.76 12.36
C GLU A 582 6.40 15.37 11.22
N GLY A 583 6.77 14.61 10.19
CA GLY A 583 7.59 15.12 9.09
C GLY A 583 9.10 15.06 9.36
N ARG A 584 9.53 14.34 10.41
CA ARG A 584 10.95 14.15 10.74
C ARG A 584 11.43 12.83 10.15
N ALA A 585 12.52 12.89 9.40
CA ALA A 585 13.26 11.69 9.02
C ALA A 585 14.30 11.40 10.09
N GLY A 586 14.30 10.19 10.62
CA GLY A 586 15.31 9.72 11.55
C GLY A 586 14.98 8.31 11.98
N GLU A 587 15.82 7.36 11.55
CA GLU A 587 15.93 5.95 11.94
C GLU A 587 14.68 5.05 11.86
N SER A 588 13.51 5.51 12.29
CA SER A 588 12.31 4.70 12.41
C SER A 588 10.98 5.46 12.27
N VAL A 589 9.89 4.73 12.02
CA VAL A 589 8.51 5.19 12.04
C VAL A 589 7.63 4.25 12.84
N GLY A 590 6.65 4.81 13.54
CA GLY A 590 5.62 4.05 14.22
C GLY A 590 4.52 3.57 13.27
N ARG A 591 3.26 3.73 13.70
CA ARG A 591 2.07 3.31 12.94
C ARG A 591 1.73 4.24 11.78
N LYS A 592 2.28 5.45 11.77
CA LYS A 592 2.00 6.48 10.77
C LYS A 592 3.28 6.80 10.02
N LEU A 593 3.19 6.71 8.71
CA LEU A 593 4.23 7.03 7.74
C LEU A 593 3.74 8.22 6.92
N ARG A 594 4.62 9.20 6.68
CA ARG A 594 4.32 10.30 5.78
C ARG A 594 5.27 10.28 4.59
N VAL A 595 4.70 10.54 3.41
CA VAL A 595 5.44 10.63 2.14
C VAL A 595 5.30 12.04 1.60
N TYR A 596 6.41 12.73 1.40
CA TYR A 596 6.41 14.01 0.67
C TYR A 596 6.86 13.80 -0.76
N ASN A 597 6.31 14.60 -1.69
CA ASN A 597 6.71 14.65 -3.08
C ASN A 597 7.13 16.07 -3.50
N TYR A 598 8.27 16.20 -4.18
CA TYR A 598 8.97 17.48 -4.33
C TYR A 598 9.07 18.05 -5.75
N TRP A 599 8.73 17.32 -6.82
CA TRP A 599 8.89 17.81 -8.19
C TRP A 599 7.61 18.37 -8.82
N LEU A 600 7.77 19.44 -9.60
CA LEU A 600 6.81 20.12 -10.51
C LEU A 600 5.39 20.41 -9.97
N GLY A 601 5.18 21.67 -9.57
CA GLY A 601 3.90 22.38 -9.68
C GLY A 601 2.81 22.05 -8.65
N GLY A 602 2.96 20.99 -7.86
CA GLY A 602 2.03 20.65 -6.79
C GLY A 602 2.60 19.64 -5.82
N SER A 603 3.29 20.11 -4.77
CA SER A 603 3.75 19.24 -3.69
C SER A 603 2.55 18.53 -3.04
N ARG A 604 2.60 17.20 -3.04
CA ARG A 604 1.60 16.35 -2.38
C ARG A 604 2.23 15.70 -1.16
N VAL A 605 1.48 15.69 -0.07
CA VAL A 605 1.83 14.95 1.15
C VAL A 605 0.85 13.80 1.30
N LEU A 606 1.39 12.60 1.46
CA LEU A 606 0.64 11.37 1.66
C LEU A 606 0.81 10.90 3.10
N ASP A 607 -0.29 10.82 3.85
CA ASP A 607 -0.28 10.14 5.14
C ASP A 607 -0.76 8.69 4.96
N VAL A 608 0.08 7.75 5.38
CA VAL A 608 -0.15 6.31 5.30
C VAL A 608 -0.19 5.73 6.72
N THR A 609 -1.26 5.02 7.06
CA THR A 609 -1.34 4.29 8.32
C THR A 609 -0.98 2.82 8.09
N LEU A 610 0.03 2.33 8.80
CA LEU A 610 0.46 0.93 8.83
C LEU A 610 -0.49 0.14 9.76
N ASP A 611 -0.97 -1.03 9.33
CA ASP A 611 -1.88 -1.86 10.15
C ASP A 611 -1.15 -2.87 11.05
N ARG A 612 -1.88 -3.42 12.04
CA ARG A 612 -1.32 -4.21 13.16
C ARG A 612 -1.18 -5.71 12.88
N ASP A 613 -1.63 -6.20 11.72
CA ASP A 613 -1.50 -7.62 11.34
C ASP A 613 -0.22 -7.88 10.51
N GLY A 614 0.70 -6.91 10.45
CA GLY A 614 1.98 -7.07 9.76
C GLY A 614 1.87 -7.05 8.24
N ARG A 615 0.72 -6.61 7.69
CA ARG A 615 0.54 -6.47 6.25
C ARG A 615 0.50 -4.98 5.91
N LEU A 616 1.49 -4.54 5.14
CA LEU A 616 1.20 -3.45 4.21
C LEU A 616 0.07 -3.94 3.32
N PRO A 617 -0.95 -3.12 3.07
CA PRO A 617 -2.19 -3.63 2.53
C PRO A 617 -1.93 -4.15 1.12
N VAL A 618 -1.99 -5.47 1.02
CA VAL A 618 -1.69 -6.25 -0.18
C VAL A 618 -2.83 -6.05 -1.15
N VAL A 619 -2.59 -5.31 -2.22
CA VAL A 619 -3.25 -5.66 -3.47
C VAL A 619 -2.45 -6.85 -3.99
N GLU A 620 -3.03 -8.05 -3.91
CA GLU A 620 -2.53 -9.16 -4.71
C GLU A 620 -2.57 -8.69 -6.15
N PHE A 621 -1.41 -8.65 -6.77
CA PHE A 621 -1.35 -8.29 -8.16
C PHE A 621 -1.83 -9.49 -8.98
N PRO A 622 -2.74 -9.27 -9.94
CA PRO A 622 -2.80 -10.16 -11.08
C PRO A 622 -1.42 -10.13 -11.77
N PRO A 623 -0.96 -11.26 -12.35
CA PRO A 623 0.19 -11.24 -13.25
C PRO A 623 -0.20 -10.43 -14.50
N HIS A 624 0.09 -9.13 -14.50
CA HIS A 624 -0.03 -8.29 -15.67
C HIS A 624 1.36 -7.91 -16.17
N GLY A 625 1.59 -8.23 -17.46
CA GLY A 625 2.58 -7.63 -18.35
C GLY A 625 4.02 -7.68 -17.86
N ALA A 626 4.71 -8.76 -18.17
CA ALA A 626 6.15 -8.80 -17.94
C ALA A 626 6.87 -7.75 -18.81
N TYR A 627 7.92 -7.20 -18.22
CA TYR A 627 8.76 -6.10 -18.66
C TYR A 627 9.04 -6.00 -20.17
N ASP A 628 9.06 -4.74 -20.66
CA ASP A 628 9.97 -4.28 -21.71
C ASP A 628 11.41 -4.28 -21.14
N TYR A 629 12.00 -5.46 -20.96
CA TYR A 629 13.43 -5.58 -20.66
C TYR A 629 14.11 -5.99 -21.98
N LEU A 630 15.36 -5.56 -22.22
CA LEU A 630 16.18 -6.00 -23.35
C LEU A 630 17.58 -6.42 -22.85
N PRO A 631 17.79 -7.60 -22.26
CA PRO A 631 19.08 -8.22 -22.14
C PRO A 631 19.62 -8.49 -23.54
N ASN A 632 20.89 -8.17 -23.73
CA ASN A 632 21.60 -8.62 -24.91
C ASN A 632 21.80 -10.13 -24.81
N PRO A 633 21.17 -10.95 -25.68
CA PRO A 633 21.36 -12.39 -25.67
C PRO A 633 22.82 -12.81 -25.91
N ALA A 634 23.66 -11.89 -26.40
CA ALA A 634 25.04 -12.14 -26.78
C ALA A 634 26.10 -11.82 -25.71
N SER A 635 25.76 -11.29 -24.53
CA SER A 635 26.83 -10.91 -23.58
C SER A 635 27.55 -12.10 -22.96
N GLY A 636 26.95 -13.29 -22.93
CA GLY A 636 27.45 -14.43 -22.14
C GLY A 636 27.50 -14.17 -20.63
N ASP A 637 27.27 -12.93 -20.20
CA ASP A 637 27.25 -12.47 -18.84
C ASP A 637 25.86 -12.69 -18.25
N ARG A 638 25.80 -13.57 -17.25
CA ARG A 638 24.63 -13.73 -16.40
C ARG A 638 24.29 -12.38 -15.77
N LEU A 639 23.08 -11.89 -16.03
CA LEU A 639 22.55 -10.76 -15.27
C LEU A 639 22.07 -11.28 -13.92
N GLU A 640 22.90 -11.11 -12.90
CA GLU A 640 22.64 -11.61 -11.55
C GLU A 640 21.87 -10.56 -10.73
N SER A 641 20.59 -10.83 -10.49
CA SER A 641 19.88 -10.21 -9.36
C SER A 641 19.88 -11.17 -8.17
N ARG A 642 19.63 -10.63 -6.97
CA ARG A 642 19.51 -11.43 -5.74
C ARG A 642 18.37 -12.46 -5.76
N VAL A 643 17.36 -12.28 -6.62
CA VAL A 643 16.15 -13.13 -6.64
C VAL A 643 16.04 -13.89 -7.93
N THR A 644 16.41 -13.31 -9.08
CA THR A 644 16.16 -13.88 -10.41
C THR A 644 17.43 -13.90 -11.27
N MET A 645 17.65 -15.02 -11.96
CA MET A 645 18.65 -15.24 -13.00
C MET A 645 17.92 -15.31 -14.35
N ILE A 646 18.41 -14.57 -15.34
CA ILE A 646 17.87 -14.58 -16.71
C ILE A 646 18.86 -15.31 -17.62
N LEU A 647 18.34 -16.25 -18.41
CA LEU A 647 19.08 -17.09 -19.34
C LEU A 647 18.54 -16.85 -20.74
N GLY A 648 19.30 -16.11 -21.55
CA GLY A 648 18.92 -15.79 -22.92
C GLY A 648 18.90 -17.02 -23.83
N ALA A 649 18.33 -16.87 -25.03
CA ALA A 649 18.20 -17.95 -26.00
C ALA A 649 19.52 -18.65 -26.38
N ASP A 650 20.66 -17.97 -26.28
CA ASP A 650 21.99 -18.54 -26.57
C ASP A 650 22.78 -18.90 -25.30
N ASP A 651 22.16 -18.85 -24.10
CA ASP A 651 22.83 -19.27 -22.86
C ASP A 651 23.17 -20.77 -22.92
N PRO A 652 24.41 -21.18 -22.55
CA PRO A 652 24.82 -22.59 -22.57
C PRO A 652 23.96 -23.53 -21.72
N GLY A 653 23.23 -23.00 -20.74
CA GLY A 653 22.28 -23.74 -19.91
C GLY A 653 20.97 -24.08 -20.63
N VAL A 654 20.69 -23.46 -21.79
CA VAL A 654 19.49 -23.71 -22.60
C VAL A 654 19.83 -24.70 -23.71
N LYS A 655 19.18 -25.86 -23.69
CA LYS A 655 19.41 -26.95 -24.64
C LYS A 655 18.28 -27.00 -25.66
N TYR A 656 18.64 -26.98 -26.94
CA TYR A 656 17.69 -27.17 -28.04
C TYR A 656 17.86 -28.58 -28.62
N ARG A 657 16.76 -29.30 -28.83
CA ARG A 657 16.74 -30.60 -29.48
C ARG A 657 15.85 -30.58 -30.72
N GLY A 658 16.24 -31.38 -31.71
CA GLY A 658 15.68 -31.35 -33.05
C GLY A 658 16.52 -30.50 -34.03
N ASN A 659 16.23 -30.61 -35.33
CA ASN A 659 16.99 -29.98 -36.40
C ASN A 659 16.28 -28.76 -37.03
N GLY A 660 15.15 -28.34 -36.47
CA GLY A 660 14.31 -27.26 -36.98
C GLY A 660 14.59 -25.88 -36.38
N TRP A 661 15.57 -25.75 -35.48
CA TRP A 661 15.90 -24.48 -34.82
C TRP A 661 16.86 -23.63 -35.66
N PHE A 662 16.51 -22.37 -35.86
CA PHE A 662 17.38 -21.36 -36.47
C PHE A 662 17.34 -20.07 -35.63
N THR A 663 18.25 -19.15 -35.92
CA THR A 663 18.27 -17.84 -35.28
C THR A 663 17.56 -16.85 -36.20
N GLU A 664 16.53 -16.19 -35.70
CA GLU A 664 15.84 -15.12 -36.42
C GLU A 664 16.39 -13.77 -35.97
N GLU A 665 16.91 -12.99 -36.91
CA GLU A 665 17.45 -11.66 -36.65
C GLU A 665 16.49 -10.55 -37.14
N HIS A 666 15.48 -10.22 -36.34
CA HIS A 666 14.42 -9.30 -36.76
C HIS A 666 14.30 -8.10 -35.83
N LYS A 667 14.32 -6.88 -36.40
CA LYS A 667 14.41 -5.60 -35.67
C LYS A 667 13.27 -5.33 -34.66
N HIS A 668 12.18 -6.07 -34.75
CA HIS A 668 11.02 -5.93 -33.87
C HIS A 668 11.05 -6.89 -32.66
N TYR A 669 11.99 -7.84 -32.60
CA TYR A 669 12.14 -8.76 -31.48
C TYR A 669 13.39 -8.40 -30.67
N TYR A 670 13.40 -8.79 -29.39
CA TYR A 670 14.47 -8.59 -28.41
C TYR A 670 15.89 -8.40 -29.01
N GLN A 671 16.36 -7.15 -29.13
CA GLN A 671 17.66 -6.76 -29.70
C GLN A 671 18.01 -7.38 -31.08
N GLY A 672 17.01 -7.83 -31.83
CA GLY A 672 17.21 -8.45 -33.13
C GLY A 672 17.69 -9.89 -33.10
N ARG A 673 17.40 -10.71 -32.06
CA ARG A 673 17.66 -12.17 -32.07
C ARG A 673 16.66 -13.01 -31.26
N ALA A 674 16.16 -14.09 -31.85
CA ALA A 674 15.40 -15.16 -31.18
C ALA A 674 15.82 -16.54 -31.69
N ARG A 675 15.66 -17.59 -30.87
CA ARG A 675 15.72 -18.98 -31.35
C ARG A 675 14.35 -19.43 -31.79
N VAL A 676 14.23 -19.79 -33.06
CA VAL A 676 12.95 -19.94 -33.74
C VAL A 676 12.84 -21.29 -34.42
N THR A 677 11.63 -21.84 -34.40
CA THR A 677 11.27 -22.97 -35.26
C THR A 677 9.80 -22.87 -35.66
N ALA A 678 9.47 -23.35 -36.86
CA ALA A 678 8.09 -23.60 -37.30
C ALA A 678 7.75 -25.09 -37.33
N VAL A 679 8.74 -25.95 -37.01
CA VAL A 679 8.61 -27.40 -37.06
C VAL A 679 7.99 -27.87 -35.73
N ALA A 680 7.08 -28.83 -35.79
CA ALA A 680 6.56 -29.50 -34.61
C ALA A 680 7.62 -30.44 -33.99
N ASP A 681 7.36 -30.90 -32.77
CA ASP A 681 8.18 -31.86 -32.02
C ASP A 681 9.65 -31.41 -31.84
N GLN A 682 9.89 -30.09 -31.81
CA GLN A 682 11.17 -29.52 -31.42
C GLN A 682 11.15 -29.20 -29.93
N GLU A 683 12.28 -29.40 -29.25
CA GLU A 683 12.33 -29.23 -27.81
C GLU A 683 13.29 -28.12 -27.38
N ILE A 684 12.92 -27.42 -26.31
CA ILE A 684 13.78 -26.54 -25.53
C ILE A 684 13.79 -27.09 -24.11
N GLU A 685 14.95 -27.22 -23.49
CA GLU A 685 15.11 -27.80 -22.17
C GLU A 685 16.08 -26.97 -21.32
N HIS A 686 15.73 -26.77 -20.07
CA HIS A 686 16.58 -26.10 -19.09
C HIS A 686 16.44 -26.74 -17.70
N GLU A 687 17.57 -26.98 -17.04
CA GLU A 687 17.66 -27.53 -15.69
C GLU A 687 18.03 -26.42 -14.70
N PHE A 688 17.31 -26.35 -13.59
CA PHE A 688 17.43 -25.26 -12.64
C PHE A 688 17.16 -25.69 -11.19
N HIS A 689 17.57 -24.85 -10.25
CA HIS A 689 17.19 -24.93 -8.84
C HIS A 689 16.51 -23.62 -8.45
N GLY A 690 15.26 -23.70 -7.99
CA GLY A 690 14.51 -22.51 -7.60
C GLY A 690 13.04 -22.79 -7.29
N ILE A 691 12.38 -21.84 -6.62
CA ILE A 691 10.93 -21.86 -6.35
C ILE A 691 10.08 -21.44 -7.55
N GLU A 692 10.70 -20.84 -8.57
CA GLU A 692 9.99 -20.30 -9.71
C GLU A 692 10.79 -20.40 -11.00
N ILE A 693 10.06 -20.59 -12.10
CA ILE A 693 10.57 -20.61 -13.47
C ILE A 693 9.58 -19.89 -14.40
N TYR A 694 10.13 -19.14 -15.34
CA TYR A 694 9.39 -18.38 -16.32
C TYR A 694 9.95 -18.67 -17.71
N TRP A 695 9.07 -18.80 -18.70
CA TRP A 695 9.45 -18.92 -20.10
C TRP A 695 8.98 -17.72 -20.91
N ARG A 696 9.89 -17.10 -21.67
CA ARG A 696 9.59 -16.00 -22.60
C ARG A 696 9.59 -16.48 -24.06
N ALA A 697 8.48 -16.20 -24.75
CA ALA A 697 8.34 -16.44 -26.17
C ALA A 697 7.57 -15.30 -26.86
N VAL A 698 7.69 -15.20 -28.18
CA VAL A 698 6.94 -14.21 -28.98
C VAL A 698 5.54 -14.73 -29.28
N PHE A 699 4.53 -13.93 -28.97
CA PHE A 699 3.17 -14.10 -29.48
C PHE A 699 3.01 -13.28 -30.75
N ALA A 700 2.43 -13.87 -31.80
CA ALA A 700 2.29 -13.23 -33.09
C ALA A 700 1.16 -13.86 -33.92
N PRO A 701 0.69 -13.20 -35.00
CA PRO A 701 -0.34 -13.78 -35.87
C PRO A 701 0.07 -15.09 -36.52
N ASP A 702 1.38 -15.30 -36.72
CA ASP A 702 1.96 -16.51 -37.30
C ASP A 702 2.42 -17.54 -36.26
N ALA A 703 2.25 -17.24 -34.97
CA ALA A 703 2.76 -18.07 -33.90
C ALA A 703 1.89 -19.31 -33.66
N GLY A 704 2.57 -20.38 -33.25
CA GLY A 704 2.02 -21.71 -33.04
C GLY A 704 1.64 -22.00 -31.59
N LYS A 705 1.58 -23.29 -31.27
CA LYS A 705 1.38 -23.76 -29.89
C LYS A 705 2.61 -24.51 -29.38
N ALA A 706 2.76 -24.59 -28.07
CA ALA A 706 3.79 -25.42 -27.45
C ALA A 706 3.26 -26.07 -26.17
N ASP A 707 3.69 -27.30 -25.92
CA ASP A 707 3.44 -28.01 -24.67
C ASP A 707 4.53 -27.73 -23.66
N ILE A 708 4.12 -27.55 -22.41
CA ILE A 708 5.03 -27.35 -21.28
C ILE A 708 5.05 -28.61 -20.43
N TYR A 709 6.26 -29.05 -20.11
CA TYR A 709 6.53 -30.12 -19.16
C TYR A 709 7.41 -29.57 -18.06
N LEU A 710 7.08 -29.92 -16.82
CA LEU A 710 7.90 -29.65 -15.65
C LEU A 710 8.20 -30.96 -14.95
N ASP A 711 9.47 -31.25 -14.76
CA ASP A 711 9.96 -32.52 -14.18
C ASP A 711 9.42 -33.75 -14.90
N GLY A 712 9.27 -33.64 -16.23
CA GLY A 712 8.70 -34.69 -17.09
C GLY A 712 7.17 -34.80 -17.05
N VAL A 713 6.49 -34.00 -16.21
CA VAL A 713 5.03 -33.98 -16.10
C VAL A 713 4.46 -32.87 -16.96
N TYR A 714 3.53 -33.22 -17.86
CA TYR A 714 2.78 -32.27 -18.68
C TYR A 714 2.02 -31.27 -17.81
N GLN A 715 2.15 -29.98 -18.12
CA GLN A 715 1.49 -28.88 -17.43
C GLN A 715 0.32 -28.36 -18.25
N GLU A 716 0.62 -27.73 -19.39
CA GLU A 716 -0.37 -27.13 -20.28
C GLU A 716 0.15 -27.00 -21.72
N THR A 717 -0.78 -26.76 -22.65
CA THR A 717 -0.46 -26.31 -24.01
C THR A 717 -0.69 -24.80 -24.07
N VAL A 718 0.38 -24.05 -24.33
CA VAL A 718 0.33 -22.60 -24.52
C VAL A 718 0.03 -22.28 -25.99
N ASP A 719 -0.95 -21.42 -26.23
CA ASP A 719 -1.26 -20.88 -27.55
C ASP A 719 -0.58 -19.52 -27.72
N LEU A 720 0.41 -19.43 -28.60
CA LEU A 720 1.16 -18.20 -28.84
C LEU A 720 0.53 -17.33 -29.93
N HIS A 721 -0.58 -17.78 -30.56
CA HIS A 721 -1.25 -16.99 -31.57
C HIS A 721 -1.86 -15.70 -30.99
N PHE A 722 -1.58 -14.57 -31.62
CA PHE A 722 -2.17 -13.28 -31.27
C PHE A 722 -2.52 -12.48 -32.54
N ALA A 723 -3.76 -12.00 -32.65
CA ALA A 723 -4.33 -11.52 -33.92
C ALA A 723 -3.72 -10.20 -34.45
N GLU A 724 -3.04 -9.44 -33.58
CA GLU A 724 -2.33 -8.22 -33.94
C GLU A 724 -0.82 -8.46 -33.88
N THR A 725 0.00 -7.70 -34.62
CA THR A 725 1.43 -7.56 -34.31
C THR A 725 1.60 -6.73 -33.03
N ALA A 726 0.95 -7.14 -31.95
CA ALA A 726 1.32 -6.68 -30.63
C ALA A 726 2.62 -7.39 -30.26
N ILE A 727 3.49 -6.67 -29.56
CA ILE A 727 4.66 -7.26 -28.92
C ILE A 727 4.26 -7.48 -27.45
N PRO A 728 3.53 -8.54 -27.07
CA PRO A 728 3.35 -8.78 -25.66
C PRO A 728 4.62 -9.47 -25.18
N TYR A 729 5.48 -8.73 -24.46
CA TYR A 729 6.57 -9.30 -23.66
C TYR A 729 6.04 -10.12 -22.46
N GLN A 730 4.95 -10.86 -22.65
CA GLN A 730 4.32 -11.71 -21.65
C GLN A 730 5.09 -13.03 -21.52
N PHE A 731 5.06 -13.59 -20.32
CA PHE A 731 5.53 -14.96 -20.12
C PHE A 731 4.57 -15.92 -20.81
N ALA A 732 5.12 -16.76 -21.68
CA ALA A 732 4.37 -17.85 -22.27
C ALA A 732 3.99 -18.90 -21.21
N TYR A 733 4.80 -19.03 -20.16
CA TYR A 733 4.54 -19.93 -19.04
C TYR A 733 5.17 -19.42 -17.75
N VAL A 734 4.51 -19.70 -16.62
CA VAL A 734 4.94 -19.30 -15.27
C VAL A 734 4.63 -20.42 -14.27
N ARG A 735 5.59 -20.74 -13.39
CA ARG A 735 5.39 -21.59 -12.22
C ARG A 735 6.13 -21.02 -11.01
N THR A 736 5.52 -21.01 -9.82
CA THR A 736 6.02 -20.22 -8.66
C THR A 736 5.94 -20.95 -7.31
N ASP A 737 5.59 -22.23 -7.32
CA ASP A 737 5.34 -23.08 -6.15
C ASP A 737 6.23 -24.33 -6.18
N LEU A 738 7.47 -24.17 -6.64
CA LEU A 738 8.43 -25.28 -6.79
C LEU A 738 9.25 -25.51 -5.52
N ASP A 739 9.72 -26.75 -5.36
CA ASP A 739 10.50 -27.15 -4.18
C ASP A 739 11.98 -26.81 -4.41
N PRO A 740 12.53 -25.82 -3.70
CA PRO A 740 13.90 -25.39 -3.96
C PRO A 740 14.97 -26.40 -3.57
N SER A 741 14.61 -27.42 -2.80
CA SER A 741 15.55 -28.44 -2.34
C SER A 741 15.90 -29.47 -3.41
N VAL A 742 15.18 -29.47 -4.55
CA VAL A 742 15.40 -30.39 -5.66
C VAL A 742 15.77 -29.65 -6.95
N ALA A 743 16.44 -30.35 -7.87
CA ALA A 743 16.65 -29.86 -9.22
C ALA A 743 15.35 -30.03 -10.02
N HIS A 744 14.96 -28.99 -10.73
CA HIS A 744 13.82 -28.98 -11.62
C HIS A 744 14.25 -28.94 -13.08
N THR A 745 13.42 -29.47 -13.97
CA THR A 745 13.61 -29.37 -15.42
C THR A 745 12.36 -28.82 -16.08
N ILE A 746 12.50 -27.71 -16.80
CA ILE A 746 11.46 -27.22 -17.70
C ILE A 746 11.77 -27.69 -19.12
N LYS A 747 10.76 -28.24 -19.79
CA LYS A 747 10.84 -28.63 -21.20
C LYS A 747 9.64 -28.10 -21.97
N ILE A 748 9.92 -27.52 -23.13
CA ILE A 748 8.92 -26.99 -24.06
C ILE A 748 8.97 -27.83 -25.33
N VAL A 749 7.82 -28.29 -25.83
CA VAL A 749 7.70 -29.08 -27.06
C VAL A 749 6.79 -28.37 -28.05
N THR A 750 7.28 -28.03 -29.24
CA THR A 750 6.49 -27.28 -30.24
C THR A 750 5.42 -28.15 -30.91
N ARG A 751 4.24 -27.59 -31.20
CA ARG A 751 3.11 -28.29 -31.87
C ARG A 751 2.84 -27.82 -33.32
N GLY A 752 3.76 -27.06 -33.89
CA GLY A 752 3.63 -26.45 -35.22
C GLY A 752 3.12 -25.01 -35.18
N GLY A 753 3.37 -24.26 -36.27
CA GLY A 753 3.35 -22.79 -36.26
C GLY A 753 4.65 -22.22 -35.66
N TYR A 754 4.91 -20.92 -35.80
CA TYR A 754 6.17 -20.35 -35.33
C TYR A 754 6.23 -20.30 -33.80
N VAL A 755 7.29 -20.85 -33.21
CA VAL A 755 7.64 -20.67 -31.80
C VAL A 755 8.99 -19.96 -31.76
N ARG A 756 9.01 -18.79 -31.11
CA ARG A 756 10.22 -17.96 -30.97
C ARG A 756 10.58 -17.87 -29.49
N HIS A 757 11.58 -18.63 -29.05
CA HIS A 757 12.11 -18.57 -27.69
C HIS A 757 13.05 -17.38 -27.52
N LEU A 758 12.89 -16.68 -26.41
CA LEU A 758 13.69 -15.51 -26.05
C LEU A 758 14.60 -15.78 -24.85
N ALA A 759 14.04 -16.32 -23.77
CA ALA A 759 14.77 -16.58 -22.52
C ALA A 759 14.00 -17.50 -21.56
N PHE A 760 14.71 -18.04 -20.58
CA PHE A 760 14.17 -18.47 -19.29
C PHE A 760 14.54 -17.49 -18.18
N GLU A 761 13.70 -17.40 -17.15
CA GLU A 761 14.04 -16.71 -15.89
C GLU A 761 13.75 -17.64 -14.72
N GLN A 762 14.62 -17.65 -13.70
CA GLN A 762 14.47 -18.52 -12.53
C GLN A 762 14.91 -17.82 -11.25
N ALA A 763 14.32 -18.18 -10.12
CA ALA A 763 14.79 -17.65 -8.85
C ALA A 763 16.09 -18.30 -8.37
N ARG A 764 17.00 -17.53 -7.74
CA ARG A 764 18.12 -18.10 -6.96
C ARG A 764 17.66 -18.43 -5.54
N PHE A 765 18.20 -19.54 -5.01
CA PHE A 765 18.12 -19.93 -3.60
C PHE A 765 19.39 -19.57 -2.84
#